data_AF-A0A318IQT1-F1
#
_entry.id   AF-A0A318IQT1-F1
#
_cell.length_a   1.000
_cell.length_b   1.000
_cell.length_c   1.000
_cell.angle_alpha   90.00
_cell.angle_beta   90.00
_cell.angle_gamma   90.00
#
_symmetry.space_group_name_H-M   'P 1'
#
loop_
_entity.id
_entity.type
_entity.pdbx_description
1 polymer ?
#
loop_
_entity_poly.entity_id
_entity_poly.type
_entity_poly.pdbx_seq_one_letter_code
_entity_poly.pdbx_strand_id
1 'polypeptide(L)'
;MENITFVKYRSTLARYFSLIAVIFVFGSSSSYGNTYVYNFNSIHGEPVLHEDDDKETSDIKENSLNGFWDLFAIGNIDLSGNGMASAFALNPGSPLSTTIIGSSSATAVDSDGDGVTNDKENEDGTDPNNPCDFILAHQNCAPSTAWKNADCDGDGVTNKKEKLDGTDPLDPCDFILAHQNCAPSTAWKNADCDGDGVTNEKEKEDGTDLLDPCDFILAHQNCSPSTEWKNADCDGDGVTNEKEKEDGTDPLDPCDFILAHQNCSPSTEWKNADCDGDGVTNEDEKEDGTDPLAPCDYNPEHITLAQSGDYLTVDCDGDGVTNGDEKEDGTDPLDSCDFVLAHQTVAPSNSWDEADCDGDGVNNEDEKEDGTDPLDPCDYSPEHITLAQSGDYLTVDCDGDGVTNGDEKEDGTDPLDSCDFVLAHQTVAPSNSWDEADCDGDGVTNGDEKEDGTDPLDPCDYNPESVTLTPTVDWEVLDCDNDGNPNGTDPDPLVATARDDSGSTPALTEVAINILENDDYLPNNDPDNLGITNLSMIGGSALGIVSFDEETGFLTYTPVESESNTTVTIVYQVCNVIPDPSVCASATVSIQVGPDLDNAIDAVDDGYSVDTGVSGVVPGSNVLDNDTINGELVTAEEVILTSTPTDELTINEDGSVSVAPGTADGTYTIEYTICEAANTDNCDTATVSIQVGPDMDNAIDAVDDGYNVDTGVSGVVPGSNVLDNDTINGELVAAEEVILTSTPTDELTINEDGSVSVAPGTADGTYTIEYTICEAANTDNCDTATVSIQVGPDMGNVIDAVDDGYTTDTDNTGLIPDSNVLDNDTINGELVAAEDVVLTSTPTDELTINEDGSVSVTPGTADGTYTIDYMICEAANTENCDTGTVTVVVEEGDEDEIIEVNQLVTPNSDGKNDFLFIRGVRNANNNTLKIFNRWGVSVYEGKGYNNQNNVFDGRSKARSTVTGNNYLPAGVYYYIFQYENKQKNITDSGYIYVSK
;
A
#
# COMPACT_ATOMS: atom_id res chain seq x y z
N MET A 1 24.20 -27.16 -10.35
CA MET A 1 24.64 -28.58 -10.33
C MET A 1 24.35 -29.13 -8.94
N GLU A 2 23.81 -30.36 -8.83
CA GLU A 2 23.55 -31.13 -7.58
C GLU A 2 22.68 -30.41 -6.51
N ASN A 3 21.38 -30.71 -6.33
CA ASN A 3 20.77 -31.90 -5.68
C ASN A 3 21.40 -32.21 -4.29
N ILE A 4 20.73 -32.46 -3.15
CA ILE A 4 19.50 -33.23 -2.81
C ILE A 4 18.98 -32.69 -1.43
N THR A 5 17.74 -32.20 -1.21
CA THR A 5 16.43 -32.86 -0.92
C THR A 5 16.27 -33.76 0.35
N PHE A 6 15.07 -33.73 0.96
CA PHE A 6 14.43 -34.70 1.90
C PHE A 6 14.65 -34.63 3.44
N VAL A 7 13.80 -33.82 4.11
CA VAL A 7 12.63 -34.26 4.92
C VAL A 7 12.73 -35.55 5.77
N LYS A 8 12.63 -35.43 7.12
CA LYS A 8 11.59 -36.12 7.95
C LYS A 8 11.59 -35.79 9.46
N TYR A 9 10.49 -35.17 9.91
CA TYR A 9 9.55 -35.59 10.97
C TYR A 9 10.00 -36.24 12.30
N ARG A 10 9.23 -35.85 13.33
CA ARG A 10 8.98 -36.45 14.67
C ARG A 10 10.06 -36.26 15.73
N SER A 11 9.75 -36.08 17.01
CA SER A 11 8.58 -35.61 17.79
C SER A 11 8.90 -35.92 19.26
N THR A 12 8.17 -35.29 20.19
CA THR A 12 7.88 -35.81 21.55
C THR A 12 8.95 -35.59 22.65
N LEU A 13 8.65 -34.59 23.49
CA LEU A 13 8.77 -34.52 24.95
C LEU A 13 9.83 -35.38 25.70
N ALA A 14 10.62 -34.71 26.55
CA ALA A 14 10.57 -34.96 27.99
C ALA A 14 11.15 -33.76 28.80
N ARG A 15 10.38 -33.27 29.78
CA ARG A 15 10.83 -32.27 30.76
C ARG A 15 11.78 -32.89 31.81
N TYR A 16 12.49 -32.00 32.53
CA TYR A 16 12.78 -32.00 33.97
C TYR A 16 14.21 -32.16 34.55
N PHE A 17 14.45 -31.24 35.49
CA PHE A 17 15.33 -31.22 36.68
C PHE A 17 16.82 -30.88 36.58
N SER A 18 17.10 -29.65 37.04
CA SER A 18 18.35 -29.09 37.57
C SER A 18 18.97 -29.90 38.72
N LEU A 19 20.30 -29.83 38.92
CA LEU A 19 20.93 -29.15 40.09
C LEU A 19 22.49 -29.30 40.16
N ILE A 20 23.13 -28.29 40.80
CA ILE A 20 24.43 -28.33 41.54
C ILE A 20 25.76 -28.36 40.75
N ALA A 21 26.28 -27.14 40.51
CA ALA A 21 27.50 -26.51 41.09
C ALA A 21 28.91 -27.15 40.98
N VAL A 22 29.96 -26.30 40.96
CA VAL A 22 30.95 -26.12 42.08
C VAL A 22 32.18 -25.21 41.71
N ILE A 23 32.26 -24.03 42.36
CA ILE A 23 33.42 -23.38 43.06
C ILE A 23 34.64 -22.85 42.24
N PHE A 24 35.00 -21.53 42.25
CA PHE A 24 35.62 -20.62 43.29
C PHE A 24 37.16 -20.80 43.47
N VAL A 25 38.04 -19.82 43.80
CA VAL A 25 37.99 -18.41 44.28
C VAL A 25 39.28 -17.64 43.86
N PHE A 26 39.32 -16.29 43.86
CA PHE A 26 40.26 -15.37 44.61
C PHE A 26 40.59 -14.06 43.86
N GLY A 27 40.61 -12.84 44.46
CA GLY A 27 40.25 -12.40 45.83
C GLY A 27 40.99 -11.10 46.29
N SER A 28 40.57 -10.50 47.42
CA SER A 28 41.17 -9.33 48.16
C SER A 28 40.58 -7.94 47.82
N SER A 29 40.25 -7.00 48.73
CA SER A 29 40.27 -7.01 50.21
C SER A 29 39.50 -5.83 50.89
N SER A 30 38.73 -6.14 51.94
CA SER A 30 38.56 -5.41 53.23
C SER A 30 37.94 -3.98 53.34
N SER A 31 36.78 -3.85 54.04
CA SER A 31 36.64 -3.11 55.34
C SER A 31 35.22 -3.22 55.96
N TYR A 32 35.06 -2.85 57.24
CA TYR A 32 33.88 -3.02 58.13
C TYR A 32 33.02 -1.74 58.33
N GLY A 33 31.76 -1.88 58.76
CA GLY A 33 31.20 -1.05 59.85
C GLY A 33 29.70 -0.66 59.84
N ASN A 34 28.93 -1.11 60.85
CA ASN A 34 27.58 -0.60 61.20
C ASN A 34 27.65 0.72 62.02
N THR A 35 26.57 1.53 62.03
CA THR A 35 25.81 2.01 63.23
C THR A 35 25.16 3.42 63.07
N TYR A 36 23.90 3.53 63.53
CA TYR A 36 23.05 4.72 63.79
C TYR A 36 23.69 6.06 64.26
N VAL A 37 23.03 7.20 63.98
CA VAL A 37 22.34 8.15 64.94
C VAL A 37 22.14 9.60 64.38
N TYR A 38 20.89 10.09 64.50
CA TYR A 38 20.35 11.48 64.51
C TYR A 38 21.26 12.73 64.69
N ASN A 39 20.89 13.88 64.07
CA ASN A 39 20.14 15.00 64.74
C ASN A 39 20.00 16.34 63.95
N PHE A 40 18.85 17.03 64.13
CA PHE A 40 18.51 18.50 64.19
C PHE A 40 19.28 19.56 63.34
N ASN A 41 18.72 20.70 62.89
CA ASN A 41 17.48 21.51 63.13
C ASN A 41 17.21 22.31 61.82
N SER A 42 16.00 22.47 61.28
CA SER A 42 14.88 23.36 61.69
C SER A 42 15.16 24.88 61.64
N ILE A 43 14.32 25.64 60.89
CA ILE A 43 13.43 26.78 61.28
C ILE A 43 13.27 27.82 60.12
N HIS A 44 12.05 28.35 59.96
CA HIS A 44 11.55 29.52 59.16
C HIS A 44 11.01 29.22 57.74
N GLY A 45 9.82 29.71 57.34
CA GLY A 45 8.78 30.42 58.10
C GLY A 45 7.61 30.96 57.25
N GLU A 46 6.39 30.91 57.81
CA GLU A 46 5.08 31.47 57.38
C GLU A 46 5.09 33.03 57.12
N PRO A 47 3.99 33.78 56.73
CA PRO A 47 2.55 33.48 57.00
C PRO A 47 1.36 34.14 56.18
N VAL A 48 0.09 33.71 56.48
CA VAL A 48 -1.15 34.54 56.74
C VAL A 48 -1.83 35.33 55.56
N LEU A 49 -3.17 35.47 55.36
CA LEU A 49 -4.47 35.05 56.00
C LEU A 49 -5.73 35.25 55.09
N HIS A 50 -6.85 34.57 55.44
CA HIS A 50 -8.31 34.95 55.31
C HIS A 50 -8.98 35.23 53.93
N GLU A 51 -10.31 35.11 53.74
CA GLU A 51 -11.48 35.01 54.67
C GLU A 51 -12.70 34.28 54.01
N ASP A 52 -13.38 33.39 54.76
CA ASP A 52 -14.82 33.03 54.88
C ASP A 52 -15.77 32.93 53.63
N ASP A 53 -16.90 32.18 53.57
CA ASP A 53 -17.86 31.77 54.62
C ASP A 53 -18.86 30.62 54.22
N ASP A 54 -19.16 29.73 55.18
CA ASP A 54 -20.42 28.99 55.54
C ASP A 54 -21.27 27.96 54.70
N LYS A 55 -21.64 26.85 55.41
CA LYS A 55 -22.93 26.06 55.45
C LYS A 55 -23.29 24.93 54.44
N GLU A 56 -23.96 23.79 54.81
CA GLU A 56 -24.37 23.20 56.12
C GLU A 56 -24.73 21.66 56.05
N THR A 57 -24.02 20.82 56.83
CA THR A 57 -24.49 19.65 57.67
C THR A 57 -24.97 18.25 57.21
N SER A 58 -24.51 17.26 58.01
CA SER A 58 -25.12 15.97 58.45
C SER A 58 -24.96 14.70 57.57
N ASP A 59 -24.70 13.49 58.09
CA ASP A 59 -24.27 13.05 59.43
C ASP A 59 -23.74 11.57 59.44
N ILE A 60 -22.69 11.27 60.23
CA ILE A 60 -22.52 10.06 61.11
C ILE A 60 -22.48 8.63 60.45
N LYS A 61 -21.55 7.68 60.76
CA LYS A 61 -20.33 7.64 61.62
C LYS A 61 -19.48 6.37 61.39
N GLU A 62 -18.17 6.52 61.58
CA GLU A 62 -17.21 5.64 62.30
C GLU A 62 -17.61 4.17 62.64
N ASN A 63 -16.74 3.22 62.27
CA ASN A 63 -15.79 2.68 63.27
C ASN A 63 -14.58 1.95 62.68
N SER A 64 -13.48 1.97 63.44
CA SER A 64 -12.18 1.37 63.12
C SER A 64 -11.75 0.38 64.21
N LEU A 65 -10.68 -0.39 63.90
CA LEU A 65 -9.66 -0.99 64.77
C LEU A 65 -9.62 -2.53 64.91
N ASN A 66 -8.62 -3.11 64.23
CA ASN A 66 -7.43 -3.74 64.81
C ASN A 66 -7.56 -4.60 66.08
N GLY A 67 -7.00 -5.82 66.04
CA GLY A 67 -6.35 -6.41 67.21
C GLY A 67 -6.32 -7.94 67.28
N PHE A 68 -5.33 -8.58 66.64
CA PHE A 68 -5.13 -10.03 66.71
C PHE A 68 -3.91 -10.37 67.60
N TRP A 69 -4.11 -11.03 68.76
CA TRP A 69 -3.06 -11.76 69.51
C TRP A 69 -3.65 -12.80 70.51
N ASP A 70 -3.10 -14.01 70.46
CA ASP A 70 -2.86 -15.00 71.53
C ASP A 70 -3.99 -15.76 72.32
N LEU A 71 -4.10 -17.06 71.97
CA LEU A 71 -3.82 -18.26 72.80
C LEU A 71 -4.73 -18.76 73.96
N PHE A 72 -5.08 -20.07 73.86
CA PHE A 72 -5.41 -21.10 74.90
C PHE A 72 -6.70 -21.04 75.77
N ALA A 73 -7.71 -21.79 75.31
CA ALA A 73 -8.21 -23.07 75.87
C ALA A 73 -8.92 -23.24 77.26
N ILE A 74 -9.73 -24.32 77.30
CA ILE A 74 -10.31 -25.08 78.45
C ILE A 74 -11.68 -24.61 79.01
N GLY A 75 -12.70 -25.48 78.90
CA GLY A 75 -13.94 -25.44 79.69
C GLY A 75 -14.95 -26.51 79.22
N ASN A 76 -15.49 -27.35 80.12
CA ASN A 76 -16.19 -28.59 79.76
C ASN A 76 -17.44 -28.84 80.64
N ILE A 77 -18.37 -29.69 80.15
CA ILE A 77 -19.29 -30.59 80.92
C ILE A 77 -20.63 -30.05 81.51
N ASP A 78 -21.73 -30.50 80.86
CA ASP A 78 -22.81 -31.41 81.35
C ASP A 78 -23.92 -30.95 82.34
N LEU A 79 -25.19 -31.27 82.02
CA LEU A 79 -26.07 -32.21 82.77
C LEU A 79 -27.56 -32.15 82.40
N SER A 80 -28.17 -33.30 82.05
CA SER A 80 -29.21 -33.95 82.89
C SER A 80 -29.83 -35.22 82.26
N GLY A 81 -30.32 -36.14 83.09
CA GLY A 81 -30.98 -37.39 82.67
C GLY A 81 -31.63 -38.18 83.82
N ASN A 82 -31.98 -39.46 83.54
CA ASN A 82 -32.71 -40.46 84.36
C ASN A 82 -34.26 -40.36 84.38
N GLY A 83 -35.02 -41.46 84.42
CA GLY A 83 -34.66 -42.89 84.35
C GLY A 83 -35.71 -43.85 84.98
N MET A 84 -35.37 -45.15 85.06
CA MET A 84 -36.15 -46.32 85.58
C MET A 84 -37.09 -47.00 84.55
N ALA A 85 -37.20 -48.34 84.44
CA ALA A 85 -36.73 -49.42 85.32
C ALA A 85 -36.24 -50.71 84.61
N SER A 86 -35.34 -51.41 85.30
CA SER A 86 -34.75 -52.76 85.06
C SER A 86 -35.78 -53.91 85.18
N ALA A 87 -35.52 -55.20 84.93
CA ALA A 87 -34.59 -56.00 84.08
C ALA A 87 -34.85 -57.49 84.44
N PHE A 88 -34.54 -58.46 83.55
CA PHE A 88 -33.88 -59.77 83.80
C PHE A 88 -33.96 -60.68 82.55
N ALA A 89 -33.12 -61.71 82.47
CA ALA A 89 -32.67 -62.30 81.19
C ALA A 89 -33.00 -63.79 80.99
N LEU A 90 -32.61 -64.28 79.79
CA LEU A 90 -32.28 -65.66 79.36
C LEU A 90 -33.25 -66.39 78.41
N ASN A 91 -32.65 -66.87 77.30
CA ASN A 91 -33.09 -67.94 76.38
C ASN A 91 -32.41 -69.27 76.84
N PRO A 92 -32.66 -70.49 76.28
CA PRO A 92 -33.71 -70.97 75.36
C PRO A 92 -34.35 -72.35 75.74
N GLY A 93 -35.25 -72.90 74.91
CA GLY A 93 -35.43 -74.37 74.76
C GLY A 93 -36.83 -75.00 75.00
N SER A 94 -37.28 -75.81 74.02
CA SER A 94 -38.49 -76.68 73.98
C SER A 94 -38.39 -77.93 74.93
N PRO A 95 -39.32 -78.94 75.02
CA PRO A 95 -40.42 -79.32 74.10
C PRO A 95 -41.72 -79.94 74.75
N LEU A 96 -42.56 -80.60 73.92
CA LEU A 96 -43.66 -81.57 74.21
C LEU A 96 -45.02 -80.99 74.70
N SER A 97 -46.22 -81.56 74.43
CA SER A 97 -46.81 -82.56 73.51
C SER A 97 -48.16 -83.02 74.13
N THR A 98 -49.15 -83.47 73.33
CA THR A 98 -50.28 -84.39 73.70
C THR A 98 -51.38 -83.85 74.68
N THR A 99 -52.71 -84.15 74.59
CA THR A 99 -53.54 -84.83 73.55
C THR A 99 -55.07 -84.80 73.86
N ILE A 100 -55.95 -84.70 72.83
CA ILE A 100 -57.37 -85.23 72.64
C ILE A 100 -58.46 -84.81 73.71
N ILE A 101 -59.76 -84.52 73.48
CA ILE A 101 -60.88 -84.90 72.56
C ILE A 101 -61.87 -83.69 72.41
N GLY A 102 -62.76 -83.49 71.42
CA GLY A 102 -62.92 -84.07 70.06
C GLY A 102 -64.32 -84.65 69.70
N SER A 103 -65.26 -83.88 69.12
CA SER A 103 -66.49 -84.42 68.46
C SER A 103 -67.18 -83.49 67.43
N SER A 104 -67.70 -84.12 66.35
CA SER A 104 -68.72 -83.67 65.37
C SER A 104 -68.46 -82.43 64.48
N SER A 105 -68.09 -82.74 63.23
CA SER A 105 -68.17 -81.91 62.01
C SER A 105 -69.57 -81.30 61.78
N ALA A 106 -69.62 -79.98 61.64
CA ALA A 106 -70.41 -79.34 60.59
C ALA A 106 -69.45 -78.97 59.45
N THR A 107 -69.81 -79.26 58.20
CA THR A 107 -69.07 -78.77 57.04
C THR A 107 -69.38 -77.29 56.88
N ALA A 108 -68.37 -76.42 57.06
CA ALA A 108 -68.49 -75.04 56.65
C ALA A 108 -68.85 -75.00 55.16
N VAL A 109 -69.80 -74.14 54.82
CA VAL A 109 -70.22 -73.89 53.44
C VAL A 109 -69.54 -72.60 52.98
N ASP A 110 -69.12 -72.64 51.74
CA ASP A 110 -68.59 -71.56 50.91
C ASP A 110 -69.53 -71.60 49.68
N SER A 111 -70.31 -70.54 49.48
CA SER A 111 -71.52 -70.55 48.63
C SER A 111 -71.24 -70.15 47.19
N ASP A 112 -70.41 -69.13 46.98
CA ASP A 112 -69.99 -68.59 45.69
C ASP A 112 -68.60 -69.10 45.27
N GLY A 113 -67.83 -69.64 46.20
CA GLY A 113 -66.57 -70.30 45.94
C GLY A 113 -65.37 -69.38 46.01
N ASP A 114 -65.41 -68.32 46.82
CA ASP A 114 -64.31 -67.38 47.01
C ASP A 114 -63.18 -67.93 47.90
N GLY A 115 -63.46 -68.93 48.75
CA GLY A 115 -62.53 -69.52 49.71
C GLY A 115 -62.59 -68.90 51.12
N VAL A 116 -63.49 -67.96 51.37
CA VAL A 116 -64.02 -67.64 52.71
C VAL A 116 -65.25 -68.55 52.94
N THR A 117 -65.84 -68.52 54.13
CA THR A 117 -67.02 -69.35 54.46
C THR A 117 -68.17 -68.44 54.83
N ASN A 118 -69.41 -68.81 54.48
CA ASN A 118 -70.60 -67.99 54.71
C ASN A 118 -70.70 -67.44 56.15
N ASP A 119 -70.38 -68.25 57.16
CA ASP A 119 -70.42 -67.82 58.57
C ASP A 119 -69.40 -66.72 58.91
N LYS A 120 -68.30 -66.64 58.15
CA LYS A 120 -67.22 -65.67 58.29
C LYS A 120 -67.49 -64.39 57.48
N GLU A 121 -67.99 -64.51 56.26
CA GLU A 121 -68.45 -63.37 55.46
C GLU A 121 -69.56 -62.58 56.19
N ASN A 122 -70.50 -63.28 56.83
CA ASN A 122 -71.51 -62.66 57.70
C ASN A 122 -70.92 -62.00 58.98
N GLU A 123 -69.73 -62.39 59.42
CA GLU A 123 -69.00 -61.72 60.52
C GLU A 123 -68.25 -60.47 60.02
N ASP A 124 -67.72 -60.54 58.79
CA ASP A 124 -66.92 -59.50 58.15
C ASP A 124 -67.77 -58.40 57.49
N GLY A 125 -69.00 -58.73 57.10
CA GLY A 125 -69.96 -57.81 56.47
C GLY A 125 -70.06 -57.92 54.94
N THR A 126 -69.49 -58.95 54.33
CA THR A 126 -69.47 -59.20 52.88
C THR A 126 -70.61 -60.14 52.44
N ASP A 127 -71.03 -60.14 51.17
CA ASP A 127 -72.16 -60.94 50.65
C ASP A 127 -71.77 -62.40 50.31
N PRO A 128 -72.29 -63.42 51.05
CA PRO A 128 -72.01 -64.85 50.84
C PRO A 128 -72.57 -65.49 49.55
N ASN A 129 -72.78 -64.68 48.52
CA ASN A 129 -73.25 -65.08 47.20
C ASN A 129 -72.55 -64.29 46.07
N ASN A 130 -71.61 -63.41 46.40
CA ASN A 130 -70.85 -62.60 45.46
C ASN A 130 -69.36 -62.92 45.60
N PRO A 131 -68.76 -63.69 44.67
CA PRO A 131 -67.37 -64.13 44.78
C PRO A 131 -66.33 -62.99 44.70
N CYS A 132 -66.77 -61.74 44.48
CA CYS A 132 -65.94 -60.54 44.46
C CYS A 132 -66.20 -59.58 45.63
N ASP A 133 -66.96 -60.01 46.65
CA ASP A 133 -67.18 -59.28 47.90
C ASP A 133 -66.71 -60.17 49.06
N PHE A 134 -65.41 -60.06 49.38
CA PHE A 134 -64.76 -60.86 50.42
C PHE A 134 -63.58 -60.11 51.04
N ILE A 135 -63.02 -60.62 52.14
CA ILE A 135 -61.77 -60.10 52.72
C ILE A 135 -60.64 -61.09 52.40
N LEU A 136 -59.67 -60.68 51.56
CA LEU A 136 -58.57 -61.54 51.10
C LEU A 136 -57.81 -62.25 52.24
N ALA A 137 -57.57 -61.55 53.36
CA ALA A 137 -56.90 -62.09 54.54
C ALA A 137 -57.67 -63.23 55.25
N HIS A 138 -58.97 -63.40 54.99
CA HIS A 138 -59.79 -64.44 55.58
C HIS A 138 -60.00 -65.67 54.68
N GLN A 139 -59.44 -65.67 53.47
CA GLN A 139 -59.50 -66.76 52.50
C GLN A 139 -58.73 -68.00 52.99
N ASN A 140 -59.37 -68.78 53.87
CA ASN A 140 -58.80 -69.91 54.60
C ASN A 140 -59.10 -71.28 53.99
N CYS A 141 -60.01 -71.32 53.01
CA CYS A 141 -60.34 -72.48 52.20
C CYS A 141 -59.77 -72.32 50.77
N ALA A 142 -59.84 -73.39 49.96
CA ALA A 142 -59.29 -73.37 48.61
C ALA A 142 -60.34 -72.85 47.61
N PRO A 143 -60.12 -71.70 46.93
CA PRO A 143 -61.16 -71.08 46.10
C PRO A 143 -61.60 -71.96 44.93
N SER A 144 -62.82 -71.72 44.45
CA SER A 144 -63.43 -72.45 43.34
C SER A 144 -62.74 -72.18 41.99
N THR A 145 -63.19 -72.89 40.95
CA THR A 145 -62.79 -72.58 39.56
C THR A 145 -63.55 -71.39 38.98
N ALA A 146 -64.68 -70.99 39.59
CA ALA A 146 -65.42 -69.81 39.16
C ALA A 146 -64.66 -68.55 39.59
N TRP A 147 -64.37 -68.41 40.88
CA TRP A 147 -63.55 -67.33 41.45
C TRP A 147 -62.19 -67.21 40.73
N LYS A 148 -61.48 -68.33 40.53
CA LYS A 148 -60.16 -68.34 39.83
C LYS A 148 -60.18 -67.88 38.37
N ASN A 149 -61.36 -67.81 37.75
CA ASN A 149 -61.54 -67.33 36.38
C ASN A 149 -62.36 -66.03 36.33
N ALA A 150 -62.76 -65.50 37.50
CA ALA A 150 -63.24 -64.14 37.62
C ALA A 150 -62.04 -63.18 37.54
N ASP A 151 -62.40 -61.92 37.47
CA ASP A 151 -61.62 -60.68 37.46
C ASP A 151 -62.57 -59.77 38.26
N CYS A 152 -62.18 -59.43 39.49
CA CYS A 152 -63.14 -59.02 40.54
C CYS A 152 -63.15 -57.52 40.80
N ASP A 153 -62.03 -56.86 40.63
CA ASP A 153 -61.87 -55.40 40.55
C ASP A 153 -62.10 -54.85 39.13
N GLY A 154 -61.89 -55.67 38.10
CA GLY A 154 -62.12 -55.30 36.70
C GLY A 154 -60.87 -54.84 35.96
N ASP A 155 -59.66 -55.14 36.44
CA ASP A 155 -58.37 -54.75 35.85
C ASP A 155 -58.00 -55.49 34.56
N GLY A 156 -58.67 -56.61 34.26
CA GLY A 156 -58.39 -57.49 33.13
C GLY A 156 -57.41 -58.64 33.43
N VAL A 157 -56.97 -58.84 34.67
CA VAL A 157 -56.19 -59.97 35.17
C VAL A 157 -57.10 -60.86 36.03
N THR A 158 -57.17 -62.16 35.73
CA THR A 158 -57.99 -63.05 36.56
C THR A 158 -57.43 -63.24 37.98
N ASN A 159 -58.27 -63.40 39.00
CA ASN A 159 -57.93 -63.67 40.42
C ASN A 159 -56.88 -64.78 40.66
N LYS A 160 -56.79 -65.75 39.74
CA LYS A 160 -55.78 -66.82 39.80
C LYS A 160 -54.38 -66.34 39.41
N LYS A 161 -54.29 -65.42 38.45
CA LYS A 161 -53.05 -64.90 37.88
C LYS A 161 -52.44 -63.88 38.84
N GLU A 162 -53.24 -62.96 39.34
CA GLU A 162 -52.90 -62.06 40.45
C GLU A 162 -52.33 -62.81 41.66
N LYS A 163 -53.03 -63.85 42.13
CA LYS A 163 -52.56 -64.73 43.21
C LYS A 163 -51.28 -65.54 42.88
N LEU A 164 -50.85 -65.59 41.62
CA LEU A 164 -49.54 -66.13 41.23
C LEU A 164 -48.46 -65.04 41.16
N ASP A 165 -48.86 -63.80 40.92
CA ASP A 165 -47.98 -62.64 40.73
C ASP A 165 -47.71 -61.90 42.04
N GLY A 166 -48.65 -61.93 42.98
CA GLY A 166 -48.58 -61.31 44.29
C GLY A 166 -49.54 -60.15 44.52
N THR A 167 -50.37 -59.82 43.53
CA THR A 167 -51.30 -58.67 43.55
C THR A 167 -52.66 -59.02 44.19
N ASP A 168 -53.44 -58.01 44.61
CA ASP A 168 -54.73 -58.13 45.31
C ASP A 168 -55.97 -58.14 44.37
N PRO A 169 -56.72 -59.26 44.25
CA PRO A 169 -57.92 -59.42 43.40
C PRO A 169 -59.17 -58.61 43.77
N LEU A 170 -58.97 -57.48 44.43
CA LEU A 170 -59.97 -56.52 44.89
C LEU A 170 -59.49 -55.06 44.72
N ASP A 171 -58.26 -54.82 44.27
CA ASP A 171 -57.70 -53.49 44.03
C ASP A 171 -57.39 -53.30 42.53
N PRO A 172 -58.19 -52.51 41.80
CA PRO A 172 -58.04 -52.34 40.35
C PRO A 172 -56.72 -51.67 39.93
N CYS A 173 -55.92 -51.19 40.88
CA CYS A 173 -54.63 -50.56 40.65
C CYS A 173 -53.45 -51.39 41.21
N ASP A 174 -53.67 -52.54 41.84
CA ASP A 174 -52.61 -53.52 42.14
C ASP A 174 -52.62 -54.61 41.05
N PHE A 175 -51.91 -54.37 39.95
CA PHE A 175 -51.86 -55.33 38.83
C PHE A 175 -50.52 -55.33 38.10
N ILE A 176 -50.35 -56.29 37.19
CA ILE A 176 -49.21 -56.30 36.25
C ILE A 176 -49.77 -56.24 34.83
N LEU A 177 -49.57 -55.11 34.14
CA LEU A 177 -50.14 -54.84 32.80
C LEU A 177 -49.90 -55.98 31.80
N ALA A 178 -48.67 -56.53 31.76
CA ALA A 178 -48.29 -57.64 30.88
C ALA A 178 -49.02 -58.97 31.16
N HIS A 179 -49.78 -59.05 32.25
CA HIS A 179 -50.50 -60.24 32.68
C HIS A 179 -52.02 -60.18 32.46
N GLN A 180 -52.54 -59.06 31.94
CA GLN A 180 -53.94 -58.94 31.51
C GLN A 180 -54.30 -60.08 30.57
N ASN A 181 -55.23 -60.92 31.00
CA ASN A 181 -55.60 -62.18 30.35
C ASN A 181 -57.12 -62.32 30.09
N CYS A 182 -57.89 -61.32 30.51
CA CYS A 182 -59.26 -61.03 30.10
C CYS A 182 -59.38 -59.56 29.66
N ALA A 183 -60.60 -59.02 29.55
CA ALA A 183 -60.84 -57.69 29.01
C ALA A 183 -61.19 -56.73 30.16
N PRO A 184 -60.41 -55.66 30.40
CA PRO A 184 -60.64 -54.73 31.50
C PRO A 184 -62.03 -54.07 31.44
N SER A 185 -62.55 -53.75 32.61
CA SER A 185 -63.86 -53.15 32.80
C SER A 185 -63.91 -51.69 32.34
N THR A 186 -65.12 -51.17 32.11
CA THR A 186 -65.32 -49.72 31.87
C THR A 186 -65.06 -48.89 33.13
N ALA A 187 -65.03 -49.48 34.33
CA ALA A 187 -64.64 -48.77 35.53
C ALA A 187 -63.13 -48.54 35.54
N TRP A 188 -62.35 -49.61 35.37
CA TRP A 188 -60.88 -49.56 35.26
C TRP A 188 -60.41 -48.65 34.13
N LYS A 189 -61.02 -48.73 32.94
CA LYS A 189 -60.68 -47.86 31.79
C LYS A 189 -60.80 -46.35 32.05
N ASN A 190 -61.70 -45.95 32.95
CA ASN A 190 -61.91 -44.56 33.36
C ASN A 190 -61.36 -44.28 34.77
N ALA A 191 -60.64 -45.25 35.36
CA ALA A 191 -59.79 -44.99 36.50
C ALA A 191 -58.51 -44.30 36.02
N ASP A 192 -57.75 -43.86 37.01
CA ASP A 192 -56.51 -43.09 36.98
C ASP A 192 -55.81 -43.67 38.22
N CYS A 193 -54.85 -44.56 37.99
CA CYS A 193 -54.41 -45.56 38.99
C CYS A 193 -53.18 -45.14 39.79
N ASP A 194 -52.31 -44.34 39.18
CA ASP A 194 -51.18 -43.66 39.79
C ASP A 194 -51.54 -42.26 40.31
N GLY A 195 -52.58 -41.64 39.76
CA GLY A 195 -53.10 -40.35 40.19
C GLY A 195 -52.59 -39.18 39.36
N ASP A 196 -52.08 -39.38 38.14
CA ASP A 196 -51.47 -38.34 37.30
C ASP A 196 -52.49 -37.40 36.63
N GLY A 197 -53.77 -37.79 36.57
CA GLY A 197 -54.83 -37.07 35.88
C GLY A 197 -55.11 -37.53 34.44
N VAL A 198 -54.51 -38.63 33.99
CA VAL A 198 -54.78 -39.33 32.74
C VAL A 198 -55.47 -40.66 33.08
N THR A 199 -56.49 -41.04 32.29
CA THR A 199 -57.18 -42.32 32.51
C THR A 199 -56.40 -43.52 31.97
N ASN A 200 -56.51 -44.69 32.62
CA ASN A 200 -55.90 -45.97 32.21
C ASN A 200 -56.15 -46.40 30.74
N GLU A 201 -57.28 -46.01 30.13
CA GLU A 201 -57.52 -46.27 28.69
C GLU A 201 -56.67 -45.38 27.78
N LYS A 202 -56.37 -44.15 28.22
CA LYS A 202 -55.63 -43.13 27.46
C LYS A 202 -54.13 -43.32 27.54
N GLU A 203 -53.58 -43.54 28.73
CA GLU A 203 -52.18 -43.93 28.93
C GLU A 203 -51.81 -45.15 28.08
N LYS A 204 -52.70 -46.14 28.03
CA LYS A 204 -52.55 -47.34 27.19
C LYS A 204 -52.63 -47.08 25.68
N GLU A 205 -53.24 -45.98 25.25
CA GLU A 205 -53.18 -45.50 23.86
C GLU A 205 -51.87 -44.76 23.57
N ASP A 206 -51.33 -44.05 24.57
CA ASP A 206 -50.11 -43.23 24.47
C ASP A 206 -48.82 -44.04 24.64
N GLY A 207 -48.88 -45.13 25.42
CA GLY A 207 -47.77 -46.05 25.69
C GLY A 207 -47.08 -45.85 27.03
N THR A 208 -47.67 -45.08 27.95
CA THR A 208 -47.13 -44.75 29.28
C THR A 208 -47.49 -45.81 30.34
N ASP A 209 -46.79 -45.82 31.49
CA ASP A 209 -46.98 -46.79 32.56
C ASP A 209 -48.04 -46.38 33.61
N LEU A 210 -49.17 -47.09 33.56
CA LEU A 210 -50.40 -47.03 34.37
C LEU A 210 -50.26 -47.00 35.91
N LEU A 211 -49.04 -47.01 36.42
CA LEU A 211 -48.65 -47.16 37.82
C LEU A 211 -47.48 -46.24 38.20
N ASP A 212 -46.96 -45.42 37.29
CA ASP A 212 -45.87 -44.46 37.53
C ASP A 212 -46.37 -43.04 37.25
N PRO A 213 -46.69 -42.24 38.29
CA PRO A 213 -47.35 -40.93 38.14
C PRO A 213 -46.47 -39.87 37.45
N CYS A 214 -45.24 -40.21 37.08
CA CYS A 214 -44.32 -39.37 36.33
C CYS A 214 -44.05 -39.86 34.89
N ASP A 215 -44.65 -40.97 34.45
CA ASP A 215 -44.68 -41.38 33.04
C ASP A 215 -46.05 -41.03 32.44
N PHE A 216 -46.20 -39.80 31.95
CA PHE A 216 -47.46 -39.34 31.36
C PHE A 216 -47.24 -38.35 30.20
N ILE A 217 -48.33 -37.95 29.54
CA ILE A 217 -48.31 -36.87 28.55
C ILE A 217 -49.18 -35.72 29.07
N LEU A 218 -48.56 -34.59 29.44
CA LEU A 218 -49.24 -33.44 30.05
C LEU A 218 -50.47 -32.96 29.27
N ALA A 219 -50.39 -32.92 27.94
CA ALA A 219 -51.49 -32.52 27.05
C ALA A 219 -52.70 -33.49 27.05
N HIS A 220 -52.57 -34.68 27.66
CA HIS A 220 -53.61 -35.71 27.70
C HIS A 220 -54.31 -35.85 29.05
N GLN A 221 -53.92 -35.08 30.08
CA GLN A 221 -54.65 -35.02 31.36
C GLN A 221 -56.14 -34.73 31.12
N ASN A 222 -56.98 -35.72 31.43
CA ASN A 222 -58.40 -35.75 31.10
C ASN A 222 -59.31 -35.95 32.33
N CYS A 223 -58.74 -36.23 33.49
CA CYS A 223 -59.35 -36.17 34.82
C CYS A 223 -58.62 -35.15 35.72
N SER A 224 -58.84 -35.22 37.03
CA SER A 224 -58.22 -34.31 38.01
C SER A 224 -57.11 -35.05 38.74
N PRO A 225 -55.84 -34.62 38.66
CA PRO A 225 -54.72 -35.27 39.34
C PRO A 225 -54.93 -35.38 40.84
N SER A 226 -54.32 -36.42 41.41
CA SER A 226 -54.32 -36.77 42.84
C SER A 226 -53.61 -35.73 43.71
N THR A 227 -53.72 -35.88 45.03
CA THR A 227 -52.94 -35.03 45.96
C THR A 227 -51.49 -35.50 46.02
N GLU A 228 -51.25 -36.79 45.82
CA GLU A 228 -49.93 -37.40 45.72
C GLU A 228 -49.15 -36.80 44.54
N TRP A 229 -49.68 -36.86 43.31
CA TRP A 229 -49.07 -36.25 42.11
C TRP A 229 -48.81 -34.75 42.27
N LYS A 230 -49.76 -34.00 42.84
CA LYS A 230 -49.60 -32.55 43.07
C LYS A 230 -48.42 -32.16 43.96
N ASN A 231 -48.02 -33.05 44.88
CA ASN A 231 -46.88 -32.86 45.78
C ASN A 231 -45.65 -33.68 45.36
N ALA A 232 -45.73 -34.38 44.23
CA ALA A 232 -44.57 -34.94 43.56
C ALA A 232 -43.80 -33.82 42.84
N ASP A 233 -42.62 -34.20 42.39
CA ASP A 233 -41.60 -33.46 41.66
C ASP A 233 -41.07 -34.55 40.72
N CYS A 234 -41.49 -34.49 39.45
CA CYS A 234 -41.48 -35.66 38.55
C CYS A 234 -40.25 -35.73 37.64
N ASP A 235 -39.71 -34.59 37.23
CA ASP A 235 -38.41 -34.47 36.55
C ASP A 235 -37.24 -34.33 37.54
N GLY A 236 -37.50 -33.92 38.78
CA GLY A 236 -36.51 -33.81 39.83
C GLY A 236 -35.88 -32.41 39.95
N ASP A 237 -36.47 -31.36 39.40
CA ASP A 237 -35.96 -29.98 39.43
C ASP A 237 -36.04 -29.31 40.82
N GLY A 238 -36.83 -29.87 41.75
CA GLY A 238 -37.07 -29.31 43.08
C GLY A 238 -38.28 -28.38 43.19
N VAL A 239 -39.12 -28.28 42.16
CA VAL A 239 -40.44 -27.65 42.13
C VAL A 239 -41.50 -28.77 42.05
N THR A 240 -42.59 -28.63 42.79
CA THR A 240 -43.69 -29.61 42.74
C THR A 240 -44.61 -29.41 41.53
N ASN A 241 -45.15 -30.49 40.96
CA ASN A 241 -46.08 -30.49 39.81
C ASN A 241 -47.29 -29.54 39.94
N GLU A 242 -47.80 -29.27 41.16
CA GLU A 242 -48.88 -28.27 41.36
C GLU A 242 -48.39 -26.82 41.18
N LYS A 243 -47.13 -26.54 41.53
CA LYS A 243 -46.51 -25.22 41.50
C LYS A 243 -46.10 -24.83 40.07
N GLU A 244 -45.45 -25.73 39.37
CA GLU A 244 -45.13 -25.58 37.94
C GLU A 244 -46.38 -25.29 37.11
N LYS A 245 -47.48 -26.01 37.38
CA LYS A 245 -48.79 -25.78 36.76
C LYS A 245 -49.44 -24.43 37.12
N GLU A 246 -49.03 -23.78 38.21
CA GLU A 246 -49.38 -22.39 38.51
C GLU A 246 -48.50 -21.38 37.75
N ASP A 247 -47.24 -21.73 37.49
CA ASP A 247 -46.23 -20.89 36.84
C ASP A 247 -46.28 -20.96 35.31
N GLY A 248 -46.70 -22.11 34.76
CA GLY A 248 -46.81 -22.38 33.33
C GLY A 248 -45.70 -23.25 32.75
N THR A 249 -44.89 -23.89 33.59
CA THR A 249 -43.78 -24.78 33.21
C THR A 249 -44.22 -26.26 33.11
N ASP A 250 -43.41 -27.14 32.51
CA ASP A 250 -43.73 -28.55 32.23
C ASP A 250 -43.14 -29.54 33.28
N PRO A 251 -43.97 -30.23 34.11
CA PRO A 251 -43.56 -31.19 35.17
C PRO A 251 -42.86 -32.48 34.74
N LEU A 252 -42.27 -32.47 33.55
CA LEU A 252 -41.56 -33.57 32.89
C LEU A 252 -40.28 -33.09 32.20
N ASP A 253 -39.96 -31.79 32.26
CA ASP A 253 -38.76 -31.19 31.68
C ASP A 253 -37.93 -30.53 32.80
N PRO A 254 -36.83 -31.16 33.26
CA PRO A 254 -36.04 -30.67 34.40
C PRO A 254 -35.37 -29.30 34.16
N CYS A 255 -35.47 -28.76 32.95
CA CYS A 255 -34.94 -27.45 32.56
C CYS A 255 -36.04 -26.43 32.21
N ASP A 256 -37.33 -26.77 32.28
CA ASP A 256 -38.44 -25.79 32.24
C ASP A 256 -38.92 -25.54 33.67
N PHE A 257 -38.30 -24.60 34.39
CA PHE A 257 -38.70 -24.27 35.75
C PHE A 257 -38.46 -22.79 36.10
N ILE A 258 -38.83 -22.40 37.33
CA ILE A 258 -38.49 -21.09 37.89
C ILE A 258 -37.65 -21.31 39.15
N LEU A 259 -36.36 -20.98 39.10
CA LEU A 259 -35.40 -21.21 40.19
C LEU A 259 -35.88 -20.68 41.56
N ALA A 260 -36.51 -19.50 41.57
CA ALA A 260 -37.06 -18.87 42.78
C ALA A 260 -38.27 -19.61 43.39
N HIS A 261 -38.82 -20.62 42.71
CA HIS A 261 -39.98 -21.39 43.12
C HIS A 261 -39.69 -22.81 43.60
N GLN A 262 -38.42 -23.26 43.56
CA GLN A 262 -38.00 -24.53 44.15
C GLN A 262 -38.49 -24.64 45.60
N ASN A 263 -39.39 -25.61 45.84
CA ASN A 263 -40.15 -25.78 47.07
C ASN A 263 -39.96 -27.15 47.74
N CYS A 264 -39.29 -28.09 47.06
CA CYS A 264 -38.77 -29.34 47.61
C CYS A 264 -37.23 -29.38 47.53
N SER A 265 -36.63 -30.50 47.13
CA SER A 265 -35.18 -30.69 47.11
C SER A 265 -34.78 -31.39 45.82
N PRO A 266 -34.03 -30.74 44.91
CA PRO A 266 -33.72 -31.30 43.61
C PRO A 266 -33.06 -32.68 43.67
N SER A 267 -33.33 -33.46 42.64
CA SER A 267 -32.77 -34.80 42.40
C SER A 267 -31.25 -34.78 42.22
N THR A 268 -30.62 -35.95 42.27
CA THR A 268 -29.18 -36.04 41.96
C THR A 268 -28.94 -35.91 40.46
N GLU A 269 -29.92 -36.35 39.66
CA GLU A 269 -29.94 -36.25 38.22
C GLU A 269 -29.94 -34.78 37.77
N TRP A 270 -30.87 -33.95 38.25
CA TRP A 270 -30.92 -32.50 37.99
C TRP A 270 -29.64 -31.79 38.43
N LYS A 271 -29.11 -32.13 39.61
CA LYS A 271 -27.86 -31.54 40.14
C LYS A 271 -26.63 -31.75 39.26
N ASN A 272 -26.59 -32.83 38.48
CA ASN A 272 -25.50 -33.14 37.55
C ASN A 272 -25.90 -32.87 36.09
N ALA A 273 -27.06 -32.25 35.86
CA ALA A 273 -27.45 -31.70 34.57
C ALA A 273 -26.81 -30.31 34.38
N ASP A 274 -26.99 -29.84 33.16
CA ASP A 274 -26.55 -28.58 32.56
C ASP A 274 -27.75 -28.20 31.69
N CYS A 275 -28.47 -27.15 32.08
CA CYS A 275 -29.81 -26.89 31.56
C CYS A 275 -29.86 -25.84 30.45
N ASP A 276 -28.93 -24.89 30.42
CA ASP A 276 -28.80 -23.88 29.35
C ASP A 276 -27.67 -24.20 28.35
N GLY A 277 -26.76 -25.12 28.70
CA GLY A 277 -25.69 -25.61 27.85
C GLY A 277 -24.34 -24.92 28.07
N ASP A 278 -24.13 -24.18 29.16
CA ASP A 278 -22.88 -23.48 29.49
C ASP A 278 -21.70 -24.42 29.86
N GLY A 279 -21.98 -25.70 30.10
CA GLY A 279 -21.00 -26.71 30.51
C GLY A 279 -20.64 -26.73 32.00
N VAL A 280 -21.28 -25.91 32.84
CA VAL A 280 -21.26 -26.00 34.30
C VAL A 280 -22.40 -26.93 34.74
N THR A 281 -22.49 -27.29 36.03
CA THR A 281 -23.62 -28.09 36.53
C THR A 281 -24.56 -27.26 37.39
N ASN A 282 -25.86 -27.57 37.34
CA ASN A 282 -26.89 -26.89 38.14
C ASN A 282 -26.63 -26.91 39.67
N GLU A 283 -25.75 -27.79 40.18
CA GLU A 283 -25.26 -27.76 41.56
C GLU A 283 -24.07 -26.82 41.76
N ASP A 284 -23.09 -26.79 40.85
CA ASP A 284 -21.91 -25.92 40.92
C ASP A 284 -22.29 -24.43 40.75
N GLU A 285 -23.11 -24.11 39.76
CA GLU A 285 -23.68 -22.77 39.55
C GLU A 285 -24.39 -22.22 40.80
N LYS A 286 -25.12 -23.10 41.48
CA LYS A 286 -25.84 -22.76 42.71
C LYS A 286 -24.91 -22.59 43.91
N GLU A 287 -23.70 -23.15 43.88
CA GLU A 287 -22.66 -22.84 44.86
C GLU A 287 -21.94 -21.51 44.54
N ASP A 288 -21.78 -21.18 43.25
CA ASP A 288 -21.17 -19.91 42.78
C ASP A 288 -22.12 -18.70 42.88
N GLY A 289 -23.42 -18.93 42.70
CA GLY A 289 -24.47 -17.93 42.76
C GLY A 289 -24.99 -17.46 41.40
N THR A 290 -24.78 -18.24 40.34
CA THR A 290 -25.30 -18.03 38.98
C THR A 290 -26.66 -18.73 38.77
N ASP A 291 -27.30 -18.58 37.60
CA ASP A 291 -28.66 -19.06 37.31
C ASP A 291 -28.68 -20.17 36.23
N PRO A 292 -29.00 -21.45 36.57
CA PRO A 292 -28.97 -22.63 35.67
C PRO A 292 -29.91 -22.66 34.45
N LEU A 293 -30.41 -21.49 34.05
CA LEU A 293 -31.32 -21.26 32.93
C LEU A 293 -30.89 -20.02 32.11
N ALA A 294 -29.69 -19.49 32.35
CA ALA A 294 -29.20 -18.24 31.83
C ALA A 294 -27.76 -18.44 31.30
N PRO A 295 -27.59 -18.82 30.01
CA PRO A 295 -26.29 -19.29 29.49
C PRO A 295 -25.15 -18.26 29.47
N CYS A 296 -25.40 -17.02 29.89
CA CYS A 296 -24.40 -15.96 30.04
C CYS A 296 -24.09 -15.61 31.51
N ASP A 297 -24.77 -16.25 32.48
CA ASP A 297 -24.50 -16.13 33.91
C ASP A 297 -23.84 -17.42 34.36
N TYR A 298 -22.52 -17.53 34.20
CA TYR A 298 -21.76 -18.73 34.55
C TYR A 298 -20.34 -18.41 35.05
N ASN A 299 -19.67 -19.43 35.59
CA ASN A 299 -18.28 -19.35 36.03
C ASN A 299 -17.36 -20.20 35.13
N PRO A 300 -16.52 -19.57 34.27
CA PRO A 300 -15.60 -20.28 33.39
C PRO A 300 -14.64 -21.27 34.10
N GLU A 301 -14.30 -21.05 35.39
CA GLU A 301 -13.44 -21.97 36.13
C GLU A 301 -14.11 -23.32 36.46
N HIS A 302 -15.45 -23.41 36.37
CA HIS A 302 -16.25 -24.59 36.74
C HIS A 302 -16.88 -25.34 35.56
N ILE A 303 -16.52 -24.99 34.31
CA ILE A 303 -16.90 -25.76 33.12
C ILE A 303 -16.30 -27.18 33.23
N THR A 304 -17.16 -28.19 33.41
CA THR A 304 -16.78 -29.60 33.53
C THR A 304 -17.51 -30.54 32.56
N LEU A 305 -18.60 -30.07 31.98
CA LEU A 305 -19.36 -30.71 30.91
C LEU A 305 -18.97 -30.11 29.55
N ALA A 306 -19.74 -30.43 28.50
CA ALA A 306 -19.45 -29.98 27.15
C ALA A 306 -20.53 -29.01 26.70
N GLN A 307 -20.16 -27.73 26.56
CA GLN A 307 -21.12 -26.69 26.16
C GLN A 307 -21.89 -27.07 24.90
N SER A 308 -23.19 -26.80 24.92
CA SER A 308 -24.15 -27.19 23.88
C SER A 308 -25.39 -26.29 23.92
N GLY A 309 -26.52 -26.74 23.37
CA GLY A 309 -27.81 -26.10 23.63
C GLY A 309 -27.90 -24.62 23.25
N ASP A 310 -28.53 -23.84 24.13
CA ASP A 310 -28.84 -22.43 23.90
C ASP A 310 -27.58 -21.57 24.06
N TYR A 311 -26.64 -21.95 24.94
CA TYR A 311 -25.31 -21.34 25.07
C TYR A 311 -24.61 -21.10 23.73
N LEU A 312 -24.57 -22.09 22.84
CA LEU A 312 -23.88 -21.95 21.54
C LEU A 312 -24.60 -21.01 20.54
N THR A 313 -25.72 -20.41 20.92
CA THR A 313 -26.56 -19.58 20.04
C THR A 313 -26.87 -18.19 20.59
N VAL A 314 -26.46 -17.93 21.84
CA VAL A 314 -26.45 -16.60 22.41
C VAL A 314 -25.13 -15.90 22.09
N ASP A 315 -25.15 -14.60 22.36
CA ASP A 315 -24.07 -13.63 22.31
C ASP A 315 -24.08 -13.05 23.73
N CYS A 316 -23.01 -13.29 24.51
CA CYS A 316 -23.04 -13.12 25.96
C CYS A 316 -22.40 -11.84 26.47
N ASP A 317 -21.40 -11.29 25.77
CA ASP A 317 -20.82 -9.98 26.06
C ASP A 317 -21.42 -8.85 25.20
N GLY A 318 -22.09 -9.20 24.11
CA GLY A 318 -22.81 -8.28 23.23
C GLY A 318 -21.98 -7.73 22.09
N ASP A 319 -20.95 -8.44 21.62
CA ASP A 319 -20.10 -8.06 20.48
C ASP A 319 -20.75 -8.34 19.09
N GLY A 320 -21.79 -9.17 19.04
CA GLY A 320 -22.46 -9.60 17.80
C GLY A 320 -21.96 -10.93 17.20
N VAL A 321 -20.98 -11.59 17.79
CA VAL A 321 -20.58 -12.98 17.51
C VAL A 321 -21.37 -13.90 18.46
N THR A 322 -21.54 -15.19 18.11
CA THR A 322 -22.17 -16.15 19.03
C THR A 322 -21.12 -16.98 19.74
N ASN A 323 -21.36 -17.38 20.99
CA ASN A 323 -20.46 -18.25 21.76
C ASN A 323 -20.12 -19.57 21.03
N GLY A 324 -20.95 -19.97 20.05
CA GLY A 324 -20.70 -21.12 19.19
C GLY A 324 -19.64 -20.87 18.12
N ASP A 325 -19.63 -19.67 17.53
CA ASP A 325 -18.66 -19.22 16.53
C ASP A 325 -17.34 -18.84 17.20
N GLU A 326 -17.37 -18.06 18.28
CA GLU A 326 -16.21 -17.72 19.12
C GLU A 326 -15.43 -18.95 19.60
N LYS A 327 -16.14 -20.02 19.93
CA LYS A 327 -15.56 -21.30 20.33
C LYS A 327 -14.87 -22.05 19.17
N GLU A 328 -15.25 -21.77 17.93
CA GLU A 328 -14.55 -22.26 16.73
C GLU A 328 -13.31 -21.40 16.43
N ASP A 329 -13.38 -20.09 16.67
CA ASP A 329 -12.29 -19.12 16.47
C ASP A 329 -11.21 -19.19 17.57
N GLY A 330 -11.63 -19.41 18.81
CA GLY A 330 -10.80 -19.48 20.02
C GLY A 330 -10.78 -18.21 20.88
N THR A 331 -11.80 -17.37 20.78
CA THR A 331 -11.98 -16.13 21.57
C THR A 331 -12.77 -16.39 22.88
N ASP A 332 -12.93 -15.37 23.75
CA ASP A 332 -13.58 -15.48 25.07
C ASP A 332 -15.00 -14.84 25.12
N PRO A 333 -16.10 -15.65 25.22
CA PRO A 333 -17.51 -15.21 25.20
C PRO A 333 -18.01 -14.31 26.35
N LEU A 334 -17.09 -13.66 27.05
CA LEU A 334 -17.32 -12.76 28.18
C LEU A 334 -16.45 -11.48 28.08
N ASP A 335 -15.69 -11.31 26.99
CA ASP A 335 -14.83 -10.16 26.73
C ASP A 335 -15.12 -9.60 25.33
N SER A 336 -15.97 -8.57 25.26
CA SER A 336 -16.50 -8.00 24.02
C SER A 336 -15.46 -7.35 23.10
N CYS A 337 -14.16 -7.44 23.43
CA CYS A 337 -13.02 -6.99 22.64
C CYS A 337 -12.08 -8.14 22.23
N ASP A 338 -12.40 -9.41 22.56
CA ASP A 338 -11.75 -10.61 22.02
C ASP A 338 -12.73 -11.28 21.06
N PHE A 339 -12.72 -10.89 19.78
CA PHE A 339 -13.65 -11.43 18.78
C PHE A 339 -13.05 -11.48 17.37
N VAL A 340 -13.77 -12.09 16.43
CA VAL A 340 -13.42 -12.09 15.00
C VAL A 340 -14.47 -11.28 14.23
N LEU A 341 -14.11 -10.08 13.77
CA LEU A 341 -15.03 -9.13 13.11
C LEU A 341 -15.84 -9.76 11.96
N ALA A 342 -15.23 -10.67 11.19
CA ALA A 342 -15.89 -11.38 10.09
C ALA A 342 -17.04 -12.32 10.52
N HIS A 343 -17.14 -12.66 11.80
CA HIS A 343 -18.17 -13.54 12.39
C HIS A 343 -19.23 -12.78 13.20
N GLN A 344 -19.22 -11.44 13.22
CA GLN A 344 -20.33 -10.63 13.74
C GLN A 344 -21.60 -10.84 12.89
N THR A 345 -22.39 -11.87 13.20
CA THR A 345 -23.61 -12.24 12.47
C THR A 345 -24.89 -11.83 13.20
N VAL A 346 -24.78 -11.47 14.48
CA VAL A 346 -25.82 -10.86 15.32
C VAL A 346 -25.60 -9.34 15.34
N ALA A 347 -26.59 -8.58 15.79
CA ALA A 347 -26.43 -7.13 15.97
C ALA A 347 -25.75 -6.86 17.32
N PRO A 348 -24.61 -6.16 17.37
CA PRO A 348 -23.93 -5.84 18.62
C PRO A 348 -24.79 -5.04 19.60
N SER A 349 -24.34 -4.98 20.84
CA SER A 349 -25.00 -4.30 21.94
C SER A 349 -24.55 -2.85 22.08
N ASN A 350 -25.40 -2.02 22.68
CA ASN A 350 -25.04 -0.65 23.08
C ASN A 350 -23.86 -0.57 24.06
N SER A 351 -23.41 -1.67 24.66
CA SER A 351 -22.20 -1.68 25.51
C SER A 351 -20.93 -1.88 24.69
N TRP A 352 -21.03 -2.58 23.56
CA TRP A 352 -19.97 -2.72 22.56
C TRP A 352 -19.88 -1.44 21.71
N ASP A 353 -21.03 -0.89 21.27
CA ASP A 353 -21.10 0.39 20.55
C ASP A 353 -20.40 1.55 21.31
N GLU A 354 -20.49 1.58 22.64
CA GLU A 354 -19.85 2.59 23.51
C GLU A 354 -18.42 2.22 23.98
N ALA A 355 -17.87 1.09 23.52
CA ALA A 355 -16.52 0.62 23.85
C ALA A 355 -15.45 1.21 22.91
N ASP A 356 -14.18 0.98 23.28
CA ASP A 356 -12.93 1.40 22.64
C ASP A 356 -12.00 0.21 22.92
N CYS A 357 -11.89 -0.70 21.95
CA CYS A 357 -11.39 -2.06 22.20
C CYS A 357 -9.87 -2.18 22.05
N ASP A 358 -9.26 -1.42 21.14
CA ASP A 358 -7.80 -1.40 20.89
C ASP A 358 -7.07 -0.27 21.65
N GLY A 359 -7.80 0.76 22.08
CA GLY A 359 -7.28 1.93 22.78
C GLY A 359 -6.99 3.15 21.90
N ASP A 360 -7.45 3.21 20.65
CA ASP A 360 -7.22 4.30 19.70
C ASP A 360 -7.94 5.63 20.05
N GLY A 361 -8.95 5.56 20.93
CA GLY A 361 -9.76 6.68 21.40
C GLY A 361 -10.96 7.04 20.51
N VAL A 362 -11.25 6.29 19.45
CA VAL A 362 -12.55 6.24 18.77
C VAL A 362 -13.43 5.22 19.53
N ASN A 363 -14.66 4.98 19.08
CA ASN A 363 -15.52 3.93 19.64
C ASN A 363 -16.10 3.07 18.53
N ASN A 364 -16.44 1.84 18.88
CA ASN A 364 -16.82 0.81 17.91
C ASN A 364 -18.08 1.17 17.05
N GLU A 365 -18.95 2.11 17.48
CA GLU A 365 -20.04 2.64 16.63
C GLU A 365 -19.52 3.63 15.56
N ASP A 366 -18.67 4.58 15.96
CA ASP A 366 -18.08 5.59 15.05
C ASP A 366 -17.15 4.92 14.02
N GLU A 367 -16.29 3.98 14.44
CA GLU A 367 -15.42 3.20 13.54
C GLU A 367 -16.20 2.42 12.48
N LYS A 368 -17.35 1.86 12.88
CA LYS A 368 -18.25 1.14 11.97
C LYS A 368 -18.98 2.07 10.99
N GLU A 369 -19.14 3.36 11.31
CA GLU A 369 -19.63 4.37 10.37
C GLU A 369 -18.51 4.82 9.39
N ASP A 370 -17.27 4.90 9.86
CA ASP A 370 -16.09 5.28 9.07
C ASP A 370 -15.57 4.14 8.17
N GLY A 371 -15.71 2.90 8.62
CA GLY A 371 -15.27 1.69 7.94
C GLY A 371 -13.89 1.17 8.38
N THR A 372 -13.47 1.48 9.61
CA THR A 372 -12.24 0.99 10.24
C THR A 372 -12.48 -0.28 11.09
N ASP A 373 -11.43 -0.96 11.54
CA ASP A 373 -11.49 -2.21 12.33
C ASP A 373 -11.29 -1.97 13.85
N PRO A 374 -12.33 -2.15 14.71
CA PRO A 374 -12.28 -1.93 16.17
C PRO A 374 -11.30 -2.79 16.99
N LEU A 375 -10.44 -3.56 16.32
CA LEU A 375 -9.41 -4.41 16.91
C LEU A 375 -8.01 -4.09 16.37
N ASP A 376 -7.86 -3.15 15.43
CA ASP A 376 -6.58 -2.72 14.88
C ASP A 376 -6.28 -1.26 15.27
N PRO A 377 -5.43 -1.02 16.29
CA PRO A 377 -5.14 0.33 16.78
C PRO A 377 -4.43 1.26 15.78
N CYS A 378 -4.15 0.76 14.57
CA CYS A 378 -3.58 1.54 13.47
C CYS A 378 -4.60 1.83 12.34
N ASP A 379 -5.79 1.23 12.36
CA ASP A 379 -6.89 1.53 11.45
C ASP A 379 -7.93 2.38 12.17
N TYR A 380 -7.77 3.71 12.15
CA TYR A 380 -8.70 4.62 12.81
C TYR A 380 -8.86 5.96 12.10
N SER A 381 -9.86 6.72 12.56
CA SER A 381 -10.21 8.05 12.04
C SER A 381 -9.83 9.15 13.04
N PRO A 382 -8.72 9.90 12.82
CA PRO A 382 -8.26 10.93 13.76
C PRO A 382 -9.28 12.04 14.05
N GLU A 383 -10.28 12.23 13.19
CA GLU A 383 -11.36 13.21 13.39
C GLU A 383 -12.49 12.76 14.33
N HIS A 384 -12.58 11.46 14.64
CA HIS A 384 -13.56 10.87 15.56
C HIS A 384 -12.99 10.43 16.92
N ILE A 385 -11.72 10.73 17.21
CA ILE A 385 -11.15 10.53 18.55
C ILE A 385 -11.93 11.38 19.57
N THR A 386 -12.73 10.70 20.39
CA THR A 386 -13.61 11.31 21.42
C THR A 386 -13.31 10.79 22.83
N LEU A 387 -12.67 9.64 22.94
CA LEU A 387 -12.24 9.00 24.17
C LEU A 387 -10.76 9.30 24.45
N ALA A 388 -10.17 8.55 25.38
CA ALA A 388 -8.82 8.81 25.86
C ALA A 388 -7.93 7.62 25.54
N GLN A 389 -7.28 7.70 24.38
CA GLN A 389 -6.25 6.78 23.90
C GLN A 389 -5.44 6.11 25.00
N SER A 390 -5.42 4.78 24.98
CA SER A 390 -4.86 3.93 26.03
C SER A 390 -4.38 2.59 25.45
N GLY A 391 -4.60 1.49 26.18
CA GLY A 391 -4.51 0.13 25.64
C GLY A 391 -3.23 -0.20 24.86
N ASP A 392 -3.43 -0.92 23.77
CA ASP A 392 -2.38 -1.43 22.90
C ASP A 392 -1.93 -0.35 21.90
N TYR A 393 -2.84 0.57 21.51
CA TYR A 393 -2.53 1.80 20.75
C TYR A 393 -1.27 2.53 21.23
N LEU A 394 -1.13 2.78 22.55
CA LEU A 394 0.04 3.50 23.08
C LEU A 394 1.37 2.72 22.99
N THR A 395 1.37 1.49 22.46
CA THR A 395 2.54 0.59 22.43
C THR A 395 2.84 0.01 21.05
N VAL A 396 1.96 0.20 20.09
CA VAL A 396 2.21 -0.04 18.67
C VAL A 396 2.97 1.14 18.04
N ASP A 397 3.34 0.95 16.79
CA ASP A 397 4.17 1.77 15.91
C ASP A 397 3.44 1.62 14.56
N CYS A 398 2.57 2.58 14.25
CA CYS A 398 1.50 2.39 13.26
C CYS A 398 1.90 2.76 11.83
N ASP A 399 2.73 3.78 11.67
CA ASP A 399 3.34 4.15 10.39
C ASP A 399 4.64 3.35 10.10
N GLY A 400 5.19 2.69 11.13
CA GLY A 400 6.38 1.86 11.02
C GLY A 400 7.69 2.63 11.08
N ASP A 401 7.72 3.84 11.64
CA ASP A 401 8.93 4.67 11.79
C ASP A 401 9.87 4.17 12.90
N GLY A 402 9.39 3.35 13.85
CA GLY A 402 10.16 2.84 14.98
C GLY A 402 10.01 3.60 16.30
N VAL A 403 9.24 4.68 16.33
CA VAL A 403 8.68 5.32 17.54
C VAL A 403 7.36 4.61 17.87
N THR A 404 6.83 4.80 19.09
CA THR A 404 5.49 4.27 19.43
C THR A 404 4.51 5.42 19.54
N ASN A 405 3.24 5.19 19.20
CA ASN A 405 2.18 6.22 19.27
C ASN A 405 2.09 6.88 20.66
N GLY A 406 2.53 6.18 21.71
CA GLY A 406 2.63 6.69 23.08
C GLY A 406 3.78 7.67 23.32
N ASP A 407 4.94 7.47 22.68
CA ASP A 407 6.09 8.38 22.72
C ASP A 407 5.85 9.59 21.80
N GLU A 408 5.36 9.36 20.59
CA GLU A 408 4.94 10.40 19.63
C GLU A 408 3.94 11.39 20.21
N LYS A 409 2.98 10.87 20.98
CA LYS A 409 2.01 11.68 21.71
C LYS A 409 2.62 12.56 22.82
N GLU A 410 3.80 12.19 23.35
CA GLU A 410 4.56 13.07 24.26
C GLU A 410 5.36 14.12 23.49
N ASP A 411 5.86 13.80 22.30
CA ASP A 411 6.61 14.72 21.43
C ASP A 411 5.73 15.71 20.66
N GLY A 412 4.54 15.27 20.25
CA GLY A 412 3.56 16.01 19.45
C GLY A 412 3.65 15.76 17.94
N THR A 413 4.06 14.55 17.53
CA THR A 413 4.10 14.08 16.14
C THR A 413 2.83 13.29 15.75
N ASP A 414 2.69 12.87 14.50
CA ASP A 414 1.49 12.20 13.94
C ASP A 414 1.71 10.69 13.67
N PRO A 415 1.11 9.77 14.46
CA PRO A 415 1.34 8.31 14.37
C PRO A 415 0.91 7.58 13.09
N LEU A 416 0.55 8.33 12.05
CA LEU A 416 0.16 7.84 10.73
C LEU A 416 1.01 8.47 9.61
N ASP A 417 2.03 9.28 9.94
CA ASP A 417 2.95 9.90 9.00
C ASP A 417 4.39 9.55 9.38
N SER A 418 4.93 8.52 8.70
CA SER A 418 6.25 7.94 8.96
C SER A 418 7.45 8.89 8.81
N CYS A 419 7.19 10.15 8.44
CA CYS A 419 8.16 11.23 8.31
C CYS A 419 7.96 12.38 9.32
N ASP A 420 6.91 12.37 10.15
CA ASP A 420 6.79 13.25 11.33
C ASP A 420 7.18 12.46 12.58
N PHE A 421 8.47 12.45 12.93
CA PHE A 421 8.94 11.71 14.11
C PHE A 421 10.12 12.39 14.82
N VAL A 422 10.49 11.84 15.98
CA VAL A 422 11.70 12.25 16.72
C VAL A 422 12.72 11.12 16.72
N LEU A 423 13.76 11.25 15.88
CA LEU A 423 14.83 10.24 15.72
C LEU A 423 15.45 9.73 17.04
N ALA A 424 15.47 10.58 18.08
CA ALA A 424 15.98 10.21 19.41
C ALA A 424 15.09 9.22 20.20
N HIS A 425 13.84 9.03 19.77
CA HIS A 425 12.83 8.16 20.39
C HIS A 425 12.47 6.93 19.55
N GLN A 426 13.11 6.72 18.39
CA GLN A 426 13.08 5.42 17.70
C GLN A 426 13.65 4.32 18.62
N THR A 427 12.76 3.57 19.26
CA THR A 427 13.11 2.50 20.23
C THR A 427 12.64 1.11 19.79
N VAL A 428 11.72 1.06 18.83
CA VAL A 428 11.32 -0.12 18.06
C VAL A 428 12.25 -0.25 16.84
N ALA A 429 12.12 -1.33 16.07
CA ALA A 429 12.84 -1.47 14.82
C ALA A 429 11.93 -0.99 13.68
N PRO A 430 12.33 0.04 12.90
CA PRO A 430 11.50 0.57 11.82
C PRO A 430 11.14 -0.49 10.77
N SER A 431 10.08 -0.22 10.02
CA SER A 431 9.56 -1.07 8.96
C SER A 431 10.39 -0.98 7.69
N ASN A 432 10.24 -1.98 6.80
CA ASN A 432 10.80 -1.91 5.46
C ASN A 432 10.23 -0.74 4.63
N SER A 433 8.98 -0.30 4.91
CA SER A 433 8.36 0.80 4.18
C SER A 433 9.00 2.13 4.57
N TRP A 434 9.36 2.29 5.84
CA TRP A 434 10.16 3.42 6.32
C TRP A 434 11.59 3.35 5.79
N ASP A 435 12.26 2.19 5.82
CA ASP A 435 13.63 2.04 5.30
C ASP A 435 13.70 2.31 3.77
N GLU A 436 12.61 2.12 3.01
CA GLU A 436 12.52 2.41 1.55
C GLU A 436 12.00 3.84 1.22
N ALA A 437 11.57 4.61 2.23
CA ALA A 437 11.13 6.00 2.07
C ALA A 437 12.31 6.99 2.11
N ASP A 438 12.01 8.23 1.71
CA ASP A 438 12.88 9.41 1.70
C ASP A 438 12.05 10.53 2.33
N CYS A 439 12.34 10.86 3.59
CA CYS A 439 11.47 11.70 4.43
C CYS A 439 11.77 13.20 4.35
N ASP A 440 13.00 13.60 4.05
CA ASP A 440 13.38 15.00 3.87
C ASP A 440 13.51 15.43 2.40
N GLY A 441 13.52 14.46 1.48
CA GLY A 441 13.45 14.67 0.04
C GLY A 441 14.80 14.92 -0.62
N ASP A 442 15.91 14.48 -0.04
CA ASP A 442 17.27 14.65 -0.58
C ASP A 442 17.66 13.63 -1.67
N GLY A 443 16.85 12.58 -1.88
CA GLY A 443 17.10 11.51 -2.84
C GLY A 443 17.87 10.30 -2.28
N VAL A 444 18.14 10.24 -0.98
CA VAL A 444 18.67 9.08 -0.23
C VAL A 444 17.50 8.41 0.51
N THR A 445 17.59 7.10 0.75
CA THR A 445 16.56 6.41 1.55
C THR A 445 16.91 6.47 3.04
N ASN A 446 15.89 6.60 3.90
CA ASN A 446 16.04 6.58 5.36
C ASN A 446 16.85 5.35 5.85
N GLY A 447 16.75 4.21 5.12
CA GLY A 447 17.51 2.99 5.36
C GLY A 447 19.00 3.09 5.02
N ASP A 448 19.35 3.71 3.89
CA ASP A 448 20.74 3.95 3.47
C ASP A 448 21.42 4.98 4.40
N GLU A 449 20.70 6.06 4.72
CA GLU A 449 21.14 7.09 5.65
C GLU A 449 21.50 6.57 7.04
N LYS A 450 20.69 5.64 7.55
CA LYS A 450 20.92 4.93 8.81
C LYS A 450 22.13 3.99 8.77
N GLU A 451 22.56 3.52 7.59
CA GLU A 451 23.84 2.82 7.42
C GLU A 451 25.02 3.81 7.37
N ASP A 452 24.86 4.96 6.71
CA ASP A 452 25.88 6.01 6.59
C ASP A 452 26.07 6.85 7.88
N GLY A 453 25.02 6.97 8.68
CA GLY A 453 24.97 7.69 9.95
C GLY A 453 24.54 9.16 9.84
N THR A 454 23.67 9.46 8.86
CA THR A 454 23.01 10.75 8.60
C THR A 454 21.66 10.86 9.33
N ASP A 455 20.91 11.95 9.15
CA ASP A 455 19.65 12.26 9.86
C ASP A 455 18.47 12.39 8.87
N PRO A 456 17.56 11.39 8.78
CA PRO A 456 16.49 11.33 7.75
C PRO A 456 15.38 12.40 7.81
N LEU A 457 15.63 13.49 8.52
CA LEU A 457 14.78 14.66 8.69
C LEU A 457 15.55 15.98 8.48
N ASP A 458 16.83 15.92 8.10
CA ASP A 458 17.68 17.09 7.79
C ASP A 458 18.24 16.96 6.36
N PRO A 459 17.60 17.58 5.35
CA PRO A 459 17.94 17.43 3.92
C PRO A 459 19.34 17.98 3.54
N CYS A 460 20.10 18.44 4.53
CA CYS A 460 21.47 18.94 4.42
C CYS A 460 22.50 18.10 5.19
N ASP A 461 22.11 17.04 5.92
CA ASP A 461 23.02 16.07 6.52
C ASP A 461 22.89 14.74 5.80
N TYR A 462 23.43 14.62 4.58
CA TYR A 462 23.31 13.41 3.76
C TYR A 462 24.64 12.96 3.12
N ASN A 463 24.64 11.78 2.48
CA ASN A 463 25.79 11.26 1.73
C ASN A 463 25.56 11.30 0.20
N PRO A 464 26.25 12.20 -0.54
CA PRO A 464 26.14 12.28 -2.01
C PRO A 464 26.54 11.02 -2.79
N GLU A 465 27.26 10.05 -2.18
CA GLU A 465 27.54 8.75 -2.83
C GLU A 465 26.34 7.76 -2.74
N SER A 466 25.32 8.06 -1.93
CA SER A 466 24.16 7.20 -1.63
C SER A 466 22.83 7.70 -2.24
N VAL A 467 22.82 8.84 -2.93
CA VAL A 467 21.65 9.35 -3.66
C VAL A 467 21.26 8.35 -4.75
N THR A 468 20.05 7.79 -4.65
CA THR A 468 19.52 6.78 -5.59
C THR A 468 18.12 7.11 -6.12
N LEU A 469 17.40 7.99 -5.44
CA LEU A 469 16.13 8.56 -5.88
C LEU A 469 16.37 9.94 -6.52
N THR A 470 15.30 10.56 -7.02
CA THR A 470 15.35 11.93 -7.53
C THR A 470 15.01 12.88 -6.38
N PRO A 471 15.89 13.84 -6.02
CA PRO A 471 15.60 14.82 -4.97
C PRO A 471 14.33 15.62 -5.25
N THR A 472 13.71 16.12 -4.19
CA THR A 472 12.46 16.88 -4.25
C THR A 472 12.68 18.34 -4.66
N VAL A 473 11.61 18.98 -5.15
CA VAL A 473 11.62 20.42 -5.48
C VAL A 473 11.88 21.29 -4.24
N ASP A 474 11.49 20.82 -3.04
CA ASP A 474 11.78 21.55 -1.81
C ASP A 474 13.28 21.45 -1.47
N TRP A 475 13.92 20.29 -1.65
CA TRP A 475 15.38 20.14 -1.58
C TRP A 475 16.11 20.98 -2.64
N GLU A 476 15.64 21.00 -3.89
CA GLU A 476 16.28 21.78 -4.99
C GLU A 476 16.39 23.28 -4.69
N VAL A 477 15.51 23.84 -3.84
CA VAL A 477 15.49 25.27 -3.46
C VAL A 477 16.12 25.58 -2.09
N LEU A 478 16.66 24.57 -1.40
CA LEU A 478 17.52 24.77 -0.24
C LEU A 478 18.92 25.24 -0.66
N ASP A 479 19.70 25.73 0.30
CA ASP A 479 21.09 26.20 0.19
C ASP A 479 21.82 25.63 1.41
N CYS A 480 22.24 24.37 1.29
CA CYS A 480 22.63 23.55 2.44
C CYS A 480 23.97 23.98 3.05
N ASP A 481 24.92 24.38 2.22
CA ASP A 481 26.23 24.87 2.68
C ASP A 481 26.25 26.37 3.03
N ASN A 482 25.17 27.09 2.67
CA ASN A 482 24.92 28.52 2.89
C ASN A 482 25.79 29.45 2.02
N ASP A 483 26.22 29.03 0.83
CA ASP A 483 27.00 29.84 -0.13
C ASP A 483 26.15 30.73 -1.06
N GLY A 484 24.84 30.49 -1.10
CA GLY A 484 23.85 31.31 -1.81
C GLY A 484 23.46 30.79 -3.19
N ASN A 485 24.05 29.68 -3.66
CA ASN A 485 23.54 28.88 -4.76
C ASN A 485 22.56 27.83 -4.22
N PRO A 486 21.36 27.66 -4.81
CA PRO A 486 20.45 26.62 -4.36
C PRO A 486 20.87 25.24 -4.88
N ASN A 487 20.64 24.20 -4.08
CA ASN A 487 21.05 22.81 -4.29
C ASN A 487 20.80 22.28 -5.73
N GLY A 488 19.70 22.70 -6.38
CA GLY A 488 19.35 22.30 -7.75
C GLY A 488 20.24 22.89 -8.87
N THR A 489 20.98 23.96 -8.59
CA THR A 489 22.00 24.56 -9.50
C THR A 489 23.43 24.49 -8.94
N ASP A 490 23.58 23.91 -7.76
CA ASP A 490 24.81 23.75 -7.00
C ASP A 490 25.62 22.50 -7.43
N PRO A 491 26.89 22.64 -7.86
CA PRO A 491 27.74 21.49 -8.21
C PRO A 491 28.38 20.74 -7.04
N ASP A 492 28.41 21.27 -5.82
CA ASP A 492 28.97 20.67 -4.60
C ASP A 492 28.10 20.94 -3.32
N PRO A 493 26.78 20.57 -3.23
CA PRO A 493 25.76 21.19 -2.32
C PRO A 493 25.96 21.16 -0.80
N LEU A 494 27.04 20.53 -0.33
CA LEU A 494 27.40 20.44 1.08
C LEU A 494 28.71 21.20 1.40
N VAL A 495 29.43 21.75 0.40
CA VAL A 495 30.78 22.27 0.56
C VAL A 495 31.12 23.42 -0.41
N ALA A 496 30.91 24.64 0.08
CA ALA A 496 31.12 25.89 -0.65
C ALA A 496 32.47 25.98 -1.34
N THR A 497 32.45 25.95 -2.68
CA THR A 497 33.64 25.71 -3.50
C THR A 497 33.92 26.85 -4.47
N ALA A 498 35.21 27.15 -4.61
CA ALA A 498 35.74 28.01 -5.67
C ALA A 498 36.86 27.27 -6.42
N ARG A 499 36.89 27.40 -7.75
CA ARG A 499 37.74 26.61 -8.66
C ARG A 499 38.69 27.54 -9.44
N ASP A 500 39.88 27.03 -9.80
CA ASP A 500 40.94 27.86 -10.38
C ASP A 500 40.65 28.27 -11.85
N ASP A 501 40.63 29.59 -12.12
CA ASP A 501 40.42 30.16 -13.45
C ASP A 501 41.70 30.35 -14.28
N SER A 502 41.53 30.58 -15.58
CA SER A 502 42.63 31.02 -16.43
C SER A 502 42.23 31.98 -17.55
N GLY A 503 43.19 32.76 -18.03
CA GLY A 503 43.00 33.66 -19.16
C GLY A 503 44.31 34.11 -19.80
N SER A 504 44.24 34.94 -20.83
CA SER A 504 45.42 35.50 -21.50
C SER A 504 45.14 36.86 -22.12
N THR A 505 46.12 37.76 -22.09
CA THR A 505 46.03 39.09 -22.71
C THR A 505 47.42 39.64 -23.04
N PRO A 506 47.59 40.51 -24.05
CA PRO A 506 48.82 41.30 -24.20
C PRO A 506 49.11 42.16 -22.95
N ALA A 507 50.34 42.64 -22.82
CA ALA A 507 50.63 43.66 -21.81
C ALA A 507 49.80 44.94 -22.08
N LEU A 508 49.47 45.70 -21.03
CA LEU A 508 48.65 46.93 -21.08
C LEU A 508 47.20 46.75 -21.59
N THR A 509 46.78 45.55 -22.00
CA THR A 509 45.45 45.26 -22.54
C THR A 509 44.55 44.64 -21.46
N GLU A 510 43.39 45.24 -21.23
CA GLU A 510 42.40 44.74 -20.27
C GLU A 510 41.82 43.39 -20.70
N VAL A 511 41.65 42.47 -19.74
CA VAL A 511 40.91 41.21 -19.90
C VAL A 511 39.80 41.12 -18.88
N ALA A 512 38.66 40.57 -19.29
CA ALA A 512 37.56 40.19 -18.43
C ALA A 512 37.44 38.67 -18.40
N ILE A 513 37.27 38.10 -17.22
CA ILE A 513 37.11 36.66 -16.96
C ILE A 513 35.91 36.51 -16.03
N ASN A 514 34.93 35.68 -16.38
CA ASN A 514 33.89 35.30 -15.44
C ASN A 514 34.51 34.30 -14.46
N ILE A 515 34.59 34.67 -13.18
CA ILE A 515 35.21 33.84 -12.13
C ILE A 515 34.15 33.14 -11.29
N LEU A 516 32.88 33.28 -11.64
CA LEU A 516 31.75 32.59 -11.01
C LEU A 516 31.08 31.56 -11.94
N GLU A 517 31.68 31.26 -13.10
CA GLU A 517 31.10 30.32 -14.09
C GLU A 517 31.34 28.83 -13.74
N ASN A 518 32.31 28.61 -12.86
CA ASN A 518 32.88 27.33 -12.44
C ASN A 518 33.04 27.24 -10.91
N ASP A 519 32.81 28.35 -10.21
CA ASP A 519 32.61 28.38 -8.77
C ASP A 519 31.18 27.96 -8.46
N ASP A 520 30.96 27.69 -7.19
CA ASP A 520 29.64 27.38 -6.66
C ASP A 520 28.78 28.63 -6.43
N TYR A 521 29.39 29.82 -6.33
CA TYR A 521 28.69 31.04 -5.95
C TYR A 521 28.02 31.75 -7.14
N LEU A 522 26.72 32.04 -7.04
CA LEU A 522 26.00 32.86 -8.03
C LEU A 522 26.34 34.37 -7.95
N PRO A 523 26.27 35.15 -9.06
CA PRO A 523 26.41 36.61 -9.03
C PRO A 523 25.15 37.32 -8.47
N ASN A 524 25.28 38.56 -7.97
CA ASN A 524 24.14 39.27 -7.33
C ASN A 524 22.99 39.68 -8.28
N ASN A 525 23.17 39.57 -9.61
CA ASN A 525 22.10 39.82 -10.57
C ASN A 525 21.32 38.56 -10.98
N ASP A 526 21.77 37.39 -10.53
CA ASP A 526 21.12 36.13 -10.83
C ASP A 526 19.79 36.05 -10.05
N PRO A 527 18.68 35.63 -10.69
CA PRO A 527 17.40 35.49 -10.00
C PRO A 527 17.40 34.44 -8.88
N ASP A 528 18.27 33.43 -8.98
CA ASP A 528 18.23 32.24 -8.12
C ASP A 528 19.25 32.33 -6.96
N ASN A 529 20.07 33.39 -6.92
CA ASN A 529 20.97 33.70 -5.80
C ASN A 529 20.19 34.01 -4.50
N LEU A 530 20.28 33.10 -3.53
CA LEU A 530 19.64 33.20 -2.22
C LEU A 530 20.44 34.07 -1.23
N GLY A 531 21.67 34.46 -1.59
CA GLY A 531 22.65 35.15 -0.78
C GLY A 531 22.87 36.64 -1.09
N ILE A 532 24.04 37.13 -0.67
CA ILE A 532 24.68 38.35 -1.21
C ILE A 532 26.14 38.02 -1.43
N THR A 533 26.56 38.01 -2.68
CA THR A 533 27.91 37.62 -3.10
C THR A 533 28.88 38.79 -2.93
N ASN A 534 29.98 38.58 -2.21
CA ASN A 534 31.05 39.57 -2.05
C ASN A 534 32.39 39.03 -2.57
N LEU A 535 33.07 39.80 -3.43
CA LEU A 535 34.32 39.42 -4.08
C LEU A 535 35.49 40.28 -3.62
N SER A 536 36.57 39.64 -3.21
CA SER A 536 37.76 40.34 -2.73
C SER A 536 39.09 39.69 -3.15
N MET A 537 40.10 40.52 -3.44
CA MET A 537 41.46 40.02 -3.70
C MET A 537 42.20 39.81 -2.38
N ILE A 538 42.54 38.56 -2.08
CA ILE A 538 43.27 38.17 -0.85
C ILE A 538 44.76 37.90 -1.10
N GLY A 539 45.17 37.70 -2.36
CA GLY A 539 46.57 37.46 -2.73
C GLY A 539 46.82 37.48 -4.24
N GLY A 540 48.01 37.01 -4.65
CA GLY A 540 48.43 36.97 -6.06
C GLY A 540 49.83 37.55 -6.31
N SER A 541 50.28 37.50 -7.56
CA SER A 541 51.48 38.18 -8.06
C SER A 541 51.18 39.47 -8.84
N ALA A 542 49.91 39.75 -9.15
CA ALA A 542 49.49 40.89 -9.96
C ALA A 542 49.94 42.25 -9.40
N LEU A 543 50.52 43.06 -10.29
CA LEU A 543 50.95 44.45 -10.07
C LEU A 543 50.08 45.46 -10.85
N GLY A 544 49.30 44.98 -11.82
CA GLY A 544 48.30 45.73 -12.57
C GLY A 544 47.07 46.14 -11.77
N ILE A 545 46.04 46.60 -12.48
CA ILE A 545 44.76 47.00 -11.87
C ILE A 545 43.80 45.82 -11.94
N VAL A 546 43.25 45.41 -10.80
CA VAL A 546 42.20 44.39 -10.67
C VAL A 546 40.91 45.06 -10.18
N SER A 547 39.77 44.69 -10.75
CA SER A 547 38.44 45.05 -10.26
C SER A 547 37.49 43.86 -10.39
N PHE A 548 36.61 43.68 -9.41
CA PHE A 548 35.53 42.70 -9.45
C PHE A 548 34.20 43.40 -9.75
N ASP A 549 33.29 42.69 -10.41
CA ASP A 549 31.90 43.06 -10.55
C ASP A 549 31.02 41.98 -9.90
N GLU A 550 30.65 42.20 -8.64
CA GLU A 550 29.82 41.30 -7.83
C GLU A 550 28.40 41.15 -8.41
N GLU A 551 27.96 42.07 -9.27
CA GLU A 551 26.68 41.95 -9.97
C GLU A 551 26.76 40.95 -11.13
N THR A 552 27.94 40.66 -11.70
CA THR A 552 28.04 39.83 -12.93
C THR A 552 29.02 38.68 -12.86
N GLY A 553 29.77 38.53 -11.76
CA GLY A 553 30.80 37.49 -11.59
C GLY A 553 32.12 37.78 -12.31
N PHE A 554 32.23 38.89 -13.03
CA PHE A 554 33.43 39.21 -13.81
C PHE A 554 34.55 39.83 -12.97
N LEU A 555 35.74 39.24 -13.07
CA LEU A 555 37.01 39.90 -12.77
C LEU A 555 37.52 40.61 -14.02
N THR A 556 37.91 41.88 -13.87
CA THR A 556 38.65 42.65 -14.88
C THR A 556 40.08 42.92 -14.42
N TYR A 557 41.03 42.72 -15.33
CA TYR A 557 42.45 42.93 -15.04
C TYR A 557 43.17 43.62 -16.21
N THR A 558 43.91 44.69 -15.91
CA THR A 558 44.85 45.33 -16.84
C THR A 558 46.29 45.14 -16.35
N PRO A 559 47.13 44.34 -17.02
CA PRO A 559 48.53 44.12 -16.65
C PRO A 559 49.41 45.34 -16.93
N VAL A 560 50.49 45.52 -16.16
CA VAL A 560 51.52 46.52 -16.47
C VAL A 560 52.60 45.96 -17.39
N GLU A 561 53.26 46.83 -18.15
CA GLU A 561 54.38 46.50 -19.06
C GLU A 561 55.43 45.54 -18.43
N SER A 562 55.74 45.71 -17.14
CA SER A 562 56.71 44.87 -16.42
C SER A 562 56.27 43.42 -16.17
N GLU A 563 55.02 43.07 -16.45
CA GLU A 563 54.46 41.71 -16.39
C GLU A 563 54.49 41.00 -17.75
N SER A 564 54.91 41.69 -18.82
CA SER A 564 54.97 41.13 -20.18
C SER A 564 55.83 39.86 -20.27
N ASN A 565 55.33 38.85 -21.00
CA ASN A 565 55.90 37.51 -21.13
C ASN A 565 56.04 36.77 -19.79
N THR A 566 55.10 36.99 -18.86
CA THR A 566 55.02 36.26 -17.58
C THR A 566 53.62 35.72 -17.31
N THR A 567 53.51 34.74 -16.42
CA THR A 567 52.23 34.32 -15.85
C THR A 567 51.98 35.10 -14.56
N VAL A 568 50.86 35.81 -14.51
CA VAL A 568 50.36 36.52 -13.33
C VAL A 568 49.30 35.68 -12.64
N THR A 569 49.23 35.74 -11.32
CA THR A 569 48.14 35.14 -10.54
C THR A 569 47.40 36.19 -9.72
N ILE A 570 46.10 36.00 -9.57
CA ILE A 570 45.22 36.74 -8.64
C ILE A 570 44.54 35.68 -7.78
N VAL A 571 44.67 35.78 -6.46
CA VAL A 571 43.95 34.90 -5.52
C VAL A 571 42.79 35.71 -4.96
N TYR A 572 41.57 35.29 -5.28
CA TYR A 572 40.34 35.91 -4.81
C TYR A 572 39.71 35.09 -3.69
N GLN A 573 38.77 35.73 -3.00
CA GLN A 573 37.84 35.11 -2.08
C GLN A 573 36.45 35.61 -2.45
N VAL A 574 35.54 34.67 -2.61
CA VAL A 574 34.10 34.87 -2.74
C VAL A 574 33.44 34.51 -1.41
N CYS A 575 32.35 35.19 -1.06
CA CYS A 575 31.59 34.93 0.17
C CYS A 575 30.09 35.22 0.00
N ASN A 576 29.25 34.40 0.61
CA ASN A 576 27.87 34.77 0.96
C ASN A 576 27.87 35.56 2.28
N VAL A 577 27.39 36.80 2.25
CA VAL A 577 27.36 37.66 3.45
C VAL A 577 25.98 37.75 4.13
N ILE A 578 25.00 36.95 3.72
CA ILE A 578 23.73 36.77 4.45
C ILE A 578 23.90 35.94 5.74
N PRO A 579 24.52 34.73 5.73
CA PRO A 579 24.72 33.97 6.96
C PRO A 579 25.71 34.65 7.94
N ASP A 580 25.55 34.37 9.24
CA ASP A 580 26.45 34.84 10.32
C ASP A 580 27.01 33.64 11.11
N PRO A 581 28.28 33.24 10.89
CA PRO A 581 29.29 33.91 10.05
C PRO A 581 29.07 33.69 8.55
N SER A 582 29.62 34.59 7.75
CA SER A 582 29.65 34.48 6.27
C SER A 582 30.40 33.22 5.82
N VAL A 583 29.83 32.50 4.86
CA VAL A 583 30.44 31.37 4.14
C VAL A 583 31.34 31.91 3.04
N CYS A 584 32.52 31.32 2.82
CA CYS A 584 33.50 31.84 1.87
C CYS A 584 34.45 30.76 1.32
N ALA A 585 34.67 30.76 0.01
CA ALA A 585 35.69 29.99 -0.70
C ALA A 585 36.79 30.89 -1.29
N SER A 586 37.84 30.28 -1.87
CA SER A 586 38.93 31.04 -2.51
C SER A 586 39.69 30.23 -3.56
N ALA A 587 39.87 30.81 -4.75
CA ALA A 587 40.61 30.21 -5.86
C ALA A 587 41.60 31.19 -6.52
N THR A 588 42.31 30.71 -7.56
CA THR A 588 43.41 31.41 -8.23
C THR A 588 43.17 31.58 -9.74
N VAL A 589 42.97 32.82 -10.17
CA VAL A 589 43.00 33.19 -11.59
C VAL A 589 44.44 33.21 -12.09
N SER A 590 44.74 32.44 -13.14
CA SER A 590 46.07 32.37 -13.78
C SER A 590 46.06 33.02 -15.18
N ILE A 591 46.71 34.18 -15.31
CA ILE A 591 46.67 34.99 -16.54
C ILE A 591 48.04 34.98 -17.24
N GLN A 592 48.07 34.55 -18.50
CA GLN A 592 49.25 34.64 -19.37
C GLN A 592 49.34 36.03 -20.00
N VAL A 593 50.39 36.80 -19.66
CA VAL A 593 50.61 38.13 -20.21
C VAL A 593 51.57 38.06 -21.40
N GLY A 594 51.09 38.41 -22.58
CA GLY A 594 51.85 38.40 -23.84
C GLY A 594 52.94 39.50 -23.94
N PRO A 595 53.64 39.58 -25.08
CA PRO A 595 54.36 40.80 -25.45
C PRO A 595 53.40 41.99 -25.47
N ASP A 596 53.94 43.18 -25.20
CA ASP A 596 53.26 44.42 -25.57
C ASP A 596 53.22 44.51 -27.11
N LEU A 597 52.04 44.77 -27.67
CA LEU A 597 51.83 44.92 -29.11
C LEU A 597 51.61 46.38 -29.53
N ASP A 598 51.52 47.30 -28.56
CA ASP A 598 51.52 48.73 -28.88
C ASP A 598 52.89 49.14 -29.44
N ASN A 599 52.86 49.76 -30.61
CA ASN A 599 53.96 50.31 -31.39
C ASN A 599 54.75 49.34 -32.29
N ALA A 600 54.11 48.30 -32.83
CA ALA A 600 54.65 47.51 -33.94
C ALA A 600 54.38 48.17 -35.32
N ILE A 601 55.38 48.13 -36.21
CA ILE A 601 55.19 48.26 -37.66
C ILE A 601 54.96 46.85 -38.22
N ASP A 602 53.98 46.72 -39.10
CA ASP A 602 53.69 45.53 -39.91
C ASP A 602 53.87 45.92 -41.38
N ALA A 603 54.93 45.40 -42.01
CA ALA A 603 55.21 45.62 -43.42
C ALA A 603 54.74 44.40 -44.23
N VAL A 604 53.85 44.63 -45.20
CA VAL A 604 53.08 43.58 -45.89
C VAL A 604 53.48 43.52 -47.36
N ASP A 605 53.84 42.32 -47.84
CA ASP A 605 54.25 42.10 -49.24
C ASP A 605 53.25 42.68 -50.27
N ASP A 606 53.75 43.41 -51.27
CA ASP A 606 52.96 43.96 -52.38
C ASP A 606 52.96 43.06 -53.63
N GLY A 607 51.88 43.17 -54.42
CA GLY A 607 51.81 42.66 -55.79
C GLY A 607 51.22 43.65 -56.78
N TYR A 608 51.89 43.86 -57.91
CA TYR A 608 51.36 44.62 -59.05
C TYR A 608 51.64 43.94 -60.40
N SER A 609 50.70 44.04 -61.34
CA SER A 609 50.85 43.58 -62.72
C SER A 609 51.17 44.76 -63.66
N VAL A 610 51.92 44.50 -64.75
CA VAL A 610 52.09 45.50 -65.81
C VAL A 610 52.33 44.90 -67.19
N ASP A 611 51.65 45.50 -68.17
CA ASP A 611 51.62 45.10 -69.58
C ASP A 611 53.01 45.12 -70.25
N THR A 612 53.30 44.14 -71.12
CA THR A 612 54.60 43.99 -71.80
C THR A 612 55.02 45.26 -72.56
N GLY A 613 56.09 45.90 -72.11
CA GLY A 613 56.68 47.08 -72.76
C GLY A 613 56.28 48.43 -72.17
N VAL A 614 55.54 48.45 -71.05
CA VAL A 614 55.43 49.62 -70.18
C VAL A 614 56.81 49.94 -69.55
N SER A 615 57.06 51.22 -69.25
CA SER A 615 58.31 51.66 -68.62
C SER A 615 58.11 52.96 -67.84
N GLY A 616 58.70 53.07 -66.66
CA GLY A 616 58.44 54.15 -65.70
C GLY A 616 57.60 53.66 -64.52
N VAL A 617 56.96 54.59 -63.81
CA VAL A 617 56.09 54.29 -62.64
C VAL A 617 54.92 53.40 -63.07
N VAL A 618 54.67 52.32 -62.32
CA VAL A 618 53.50 51.45 -62.50
C VAL A 618 52.26 52.22 -62.02
N PRO A 619 51.20 52.35 -62.84
CA PRO A 619 50.03 53.12 -62.43
C PRO A 619 49.36 52.51 -61.19
N GLY A 620 49.24 53.29 -60.12
CA GLY A 620 48.58 52.85 -58.89
C GLY A 620 49.45 52.07 -57.92
N SER A 621 50.73 51.79 -58.22
CA SER A 621 51.62 51.14 -57.24
C SER A 621 52.07 52.10 -56.15
N ASN A 622 52.00 51.68 -54.88
CA ASN A 622 52.62 52.35 -53.75
C ASN A 622 52.86 51.33 -52.61
N VAL A 623 54.13 51.06 -52.28
CA VAL A 623 54.53 50.06 -51.27
C VAL A 623 54.20 50.42 -49.82
N LEU A 624 53.28 51.37 -49.60
CA LEU A 624 52.85 51.86 -48.29
C LEU A 624 51.33 51.79 -48.13
N ASP A 625 50.58 51.32 -49.14
CA ASP A 625 49.11 51.38 -49.16
C ASP A 625 48.44 50.30 -48.28
N ASN A 626 49.20 49.27 -47.87
CA ASN A 626 48.79 48.12 -47.06
C ASN A 626 49.56 47.99 -45.73
N ASP A 627 50.67 48.70 -45.55
CA ASP A 627 51.50 48.66 -44.34
C ASP A 627 50.84 49.42 -43.17
N THR A 628 50.99 48.92 -41.95
CA THR A 628 50.40 49.55 -40.76
C THR A 628 51.40 49.86 -39.65
N ILE A 629 51.04 50.85 -38.83
CA ILE A 629 51.61 51.08 -37.51
C ILE A 629 50.45 51.10 -36.51
N ASN A 630 50.44 50.19 -35.54
CA ASN A 630 49.31 49.98 -34.62
C ASN A 630 47.98 49.67 -35.33
N GLY A 631 48.02 48.99 -36.48
CA GLY A 631 46.83 48.66 -37.28
C GLY A 631 46.22 49.82 -38.08
N GLU A 632 46.77 51.03 -37.97
CA GLU A 632 46.42 52.17 -38.83
C GLU A 632 47.41 52.28 -39.99
N LEU A 633 46.94 52.63 -41.19
CA LEU A 633 47.78 52.72 -42.39
C LEU A 633 48.88 53.77 -42.25
N VAL A 634 50.12 53.41 -42.59
CA VAL A 634 51.25 54.33 -42.52
C VAL A 634 51.17 55.42 -43.60
N THR A 635 51.67 56.62 -43.30
CA THR A 635 51.92 57.63 -44.33
C THR A 635 53.42 57.88 -44.54
N ALA A 636 53.80 58.30 -45.74
CA ALA A 636 55.20 58.60 -46.10
C ALA A 636 55.85 59.76 -45.28
N GLU A 637 55.12 60.46 -44.40
CA GLU A 637 55.68 61.42 -43.45
C GLU A 637 56.00 60.79 -42.07
N GLU A 638 55.44 59.62 -41.76
CA GLU A 638 55.55 58.92 -40.47
C GLU A 638 56.61 57.82 -40.46
N VAL A 639 57.06 57.39 -41.65
CA VAL A 639 58.02 56.29 -41.82
C VAL A 639 59.25 56.67 -42.66
N ILE A 640 60.30 55.86 -42.54
CA ILE A 640 61.54 55.91 -43.31
C ILE A 640 61.57 54.67 -44.21
N LEU A 641 61.13 54.83 -45.44
CA LEU A 641 61.20 53.78 -46.48
C LEU A 641 62.63 53.67 -47.04
N THR A 642 63.16 52.46 -47.10
CA THR A 642 64.47 52.17 -47.73
C THR A 642 64.41 50.91 -48.58
N SER A 643 65.13 50.90 -49.71
CA SER A 643 65.22 49.76 -50.62
C SER A 643 66.53 49.81 -51.42
N THR A 644 66.88 48.71 -52.09
CA THR A 644 68.02 48.63 -53.01
C THR A 644 67.54 48.34 -54.43
N PRO A 645 67.56 49.33 -55.36
CA PRO A 645 67.11 49.14 -56.74
C PRO A 645 67.81 47.98 -57.46
N THR A 646 67.05 47.24 -58.27
CA THR A 646 67.55 46.18 -59.16
C THR A 646 67.84 46.74 -60.56
N ASP A 647 68.27 45.89 -61.51
CA ASP A 647 68.43 46.33 -62.91
C ASP A 647 67.06 46.58 -63.58
N GLU A 648 65.99 45.97 -63.04
CA GLU A 648 64.63 45.98 -63.60
C GLU A 648 63.60 46.81 -62.80
N LEU A 649 63.74 46.94 -61.48
CA LEU A 649 62.81 47.63 -60.58
C LEU A 649 63.46 48.73 -59.75
N THR A 650 62.69 49.76 -59.41
CA THR A 650 63.07 50.83 -58.48
C THR A 650 61.85 51.30 -57.70
N ILE A 651 61.93 51.28 -56.37
CA ILE A 651 60.96 51.95 -55.49
C ILE A 651 61.41 53.42 -55.33
N ASN A 652 60.48 54.37 -55.47
CA ASN A 652 60.72 55.80 -55.35
C ASN A 652 60.61 56.28 -53.89
N GLU A 653 61.08 57.51 -53.60
CA GLU A 653 60.98 58.13 -52.27
C GLU A 653 59.52 58.36 -51.79
N ASP A 654 58.53 58.28 -52.70
CA ASP A 654 57.10 58.39 -52.41
C ASP A 654 56.38 57.02 -52.33
N GLY A 655 57.14 55.92 -52.27
CA GLY A 655 56.64 54.55 -52.23
C GLY A 655 56.22 53.96 -53.58
N SER A 656 56.10 54.77 -54.63
CA SER A 656 55.70 54.28 -55.95
C SER A 656 56.76 53.40 -56.63
N VAL A 657 56.36 52.35 -57.34
CA VAL A 657 57.28 51.39 -57.98
C VAL A 657 57.44 51.70 -59.47
N SER A 658 58.65 51.55 -59.99
CA SER A 658 59.00 51.84 -61.39
C SER A 658 59.71 50.67 -62.08
N VAL A 659 59.28 50.36 -63.30
CA VAL A 659 59.87 49.31 -64.15
C VAL A 659 60.80 49.91 -65.20
N ALA A 660 61.97 49.29 -65.37
CA ALA A 660 62.98 49.70 -66.34
C ALA A 660 62.52 49.52 -67.80
N PRO A 661 62.94 50.39 -68.75
CA PRO A 661 62.54 50.25 -70.14
C PRO A 661 63.10 48.99 -70.81
N GLY A 662 62.20 48.07 -71.20
CA GLY A 662 62.55 46.85 -71.91
C GLY A 662 62.85 45.65 -71.00
N THR A 663 62.41 45.70 -69.74
CA THR A 663 62.21 44.50 -68.90
C THR A 663 61.43 43.44 -69.69
N ALA A 664 61.83 42.18 -69.57
CA ALA A 664 61.21 41.07 -70.28
C ALA A 664 59.99 40.53 -69.52
N ASP A 665 59.20 39.66 -70.14
CA ASP A 665 58.08 39.02 -69.47
C ASP A 665 58.59 38.10 -68.35
N GLY A 666 58.00 38.21 -67.15
CA GLY A 666 58.38 37.50 -65.94
C GLY A 666 58.08 38.28 -64.65
N THR A 667 58.20 37.60 -63.51
CA THR A 667 58.03 38.21 -62.18
C THR A 667 59.37 38.71 -61.64
N TYR A 668 59.38 39.94 -61.15
CA TYR A 668 60.53 40.61 -60.56
C TYR A 668 60.19 41.03 -59.15
N THR A 669 61.10 40.83 -58.19
CA THR A 669 60.90 41.24 -56.79
C THR A 669 61.99 42.20 -56.32
N ILE A 670 61.63 43.06 -55.38
CA ILE A 670 62.55 43.95 -54.66
C ILE A 670 62.11 44.08 -53.20
N GLU A 671 63.05 43.83 -52.29
CA GLU A 671 62.87 43.95 -50.84
C GLU A 671 62.98 45.42 -50.41
N TYR A 672 62.12 45.83 -49.49
CA TYR A 672 62.15 47.12 -48.82
C TYR A 672 62.07 46.98 -47.30
N THR A 673 62.44 48.05 -46.60
CA THR A 673 62.41 48.13 -45.14
C THR A 673 61.77 49.45 -44.77
N ILE A 674 60.81 49.38 -43.85
CA ILE A 674 60.15 50.53 -43.24
C ILE A 674 60.60 50.62 -41.80
N CYS A 675 61.02 51.81 -41.38
CA CYS A 675 61.28 52.12 -39.98
C CYS A 675 60.42 53.30 -39.53
N GLU A 676 60.01 53.34 -38.27
CA GLU A 676 59.26 54.48 -37.72
C GLU A 676 60.13 55.74 -37.71
N ALA A 677 59.62 56.87 -38.23
CA ALA A 677 60.40 58.11 -38.29
C ALA A 677 60.70 58.71 -36.90
N ALA A 678 59.88 58.39 -35.89
CA ALA A 678 60.11 58.78 -34.50
C ALA A 678 60.96 57.76 -33.71
N ASN A 679 61.02 56.49 -34.13
CA ASN A 679 61.79 55.43 -33.49
C ASN A 679 62.48 54.51 -34.52
N THR A 680 63.70 54.85 -34.92
CA THR A 680 64.43 54.12 -35.97
C THR A 680 64.91 52.71 -35.60
N ASP A 681 64.61 52.24 -34.40
CA ASP A 681 64.85 50.85 -33.97
C ASP A 681 63.59 49.98 -34.12
N ASN A 682 62.42 50.59 -34.39
CA ASN A 682 61.16 49.94 -34.77
C ASN A 682 61.10 49.88 -36.31
N CYS A 683 61.32 48.69 -36.89
CA CYS A 683 61.35 48.49 -38.33
C CYS A 683 60.83 47.11 -38.71
N ASP A 684 60.25 47.00 -39.90
CA ASP A 684 59.89 45.73 -40.52
C ASP A 684 60.25 45.70 -42.04
N THR A 685 60.22 44.51 -42.65
CA THR A 685 60.69 44.25 -44.01
C THR A 685 59.69 43.47 -44.84
N ALA A 686 59.35 43.99 -46.02
CA ALA A 686 58.47 43.36 -46.99
C ALA A 686 59.09 43.39 -48.39
N THR A 687 58.43 42.73 -49.34
CA THR A 687 58.84 42.63 -50.73
C THR A 687 57.72 43.07 -51.65
N VAL A 688 58.07 43.86 -52.67
CA VAL A 688 57.14 44.12 -53.78
C VAL A 688 57.47 43.24 -54.96
N SER A 689 56.44 42.54 -55.45
CA SER A 689 56.45 41.73 -56.64
C SER A 689 55.79 42.45 -57.82
N ILE A 690 56.48 42.52 -58.95
CA ILE A 690 55.98 43.08 -60.20
C ILE A 690 55.98 41.99 -61.27
N GLN A 691 54.80 41.61 -61.76
CA GLN A 691 54.65 40.69 -62.88
C GLN A 691 54.56 41.49 -64.19
N VAL A 692 55.57 41.30 -65.06
CA VAL A 692 55.57 41.88 -66.42
C VAL A 692 55.06 40.83 -67.40
N GLY A 693 53.99 41.14 -68.13
CA GLY A 693 53.39 40.22 -69.10
C GLY A 693 52.05 40.74 -69.65
N PRO A 694 51.42 40.05 -70.62
CA PRO A 694 50.08 40.39 -71.08
C PRO A 694 49.03 40.09 -69.99
N ASP A 695 48.11 41.03 -69.76
CA ASP A 695 47.04 41.04 -68.75
C ASP A 695 46.72 39.68 -68.07
N MET A 696 47.06 39.59 -66.77
CA MET A 696 46.62 38.53 -65.84
C MET A 696 45.53 39.07 -64.90
N ASP A 697 44.66 39.95 -65.41
CA ASP A 697 43.58 40.62 -64.65
C ASP A 697 42.33 39.73 -64.48
N ASN A 698 42.50 38.40 -64.52
CA ASN A 698 41.48 37.40 -64.25
C ASN A 698 41.96 36.54 -63.07
N ALA A 699 41.68 36.92 -61.83
CA ALA A 699 41.97 36.07 -60.68
C ALA A 699 40.87 35.01 -60.52
N ILE A 700 41.23 33.73 -60.47
CA ILE A 700 40.35 32.66 -59.98
C ILE A 700 40.55 32.57 -58.46
N ASP A 701 39.45 32.44 -57.75
CA ASP A 701 39.36 32.22 -56.30
C ASP A 701 38.51 30.95 -56.11
N ALA A 702 39.18 29.84 -55.80
CA ALA A 702 38.54 28.54 -55.58
C ALA A 702 38.30 28.33 -54.08
N VAL A 703 37.07 27.98 -53.69
CA VAL A 703 36.63 28.03 -52.29
C VAL A 703 36.22 26.65 -51.80
N ASP A 704 36.73 26.24 -50.64
CA ASP A 704 36.43 24.92 -50.05
C ASP A 704 34.91 24.65 -49.90
N ASP A 705 34.50 23.44 -50.26
CA ASP A 705 33.12 22.94 -50.20
C ASP A 705 32.87 22.00 -49.01
N GLY A 706 31.61 21.91 -48.58
CA GLY A 706 31.13 20.92 -47.61
C GLY A 706 29.74 20.38 -47.92
N TYR A 707 29.57 19.06 -47.91
CA TYR A 707 28.27 18.38 -48.05
C TYR A 707 28.16 17.17 -47.10
N ASN A 708 26.94 16.85 -46.68
CA ASN A 708 26.63 15.66 -45.87
C ASN A 708 25.88 14.62 -46.71
N VAL A 709 26.01 13.33 -46.37
CA VAL A 709 25.24 12.26 -47.02
C VAL A 709 25.11 11.02 -46.14
N ASP A 710 23.92 10.42 -46.14
CA ASP A 710 23.61 9.22 -45.33
C ASP A 710 24.48 8.01 -45.68
N THR A 711 24.70 7.16 -44.68
CA THR A 711 25.35 5.85 -44.83
C THR A 711 24.68 5.01 -45.93
N GLY A 712 25.49 4.48 -46.86
CA GLY A 712 25.02 3.61 -47.93
C GLY A 712 24.51 4.30 -49.20
N VAL A 713 24.40 5.63 -49.23
CA VAL A 713 24.16 6.38 -50.48
C VAL A 713 25.33 6.18 -51.46
N SER A 714 25.04 6.11 -52.75
CA SER A 714 26.08 5.98 -53.78
C SER A 714 25.68 6.60 -55.11
N GLY A 715 26.68 7.14 -55.82
CA GLY A 715 26.46 8.02 -56.97
C GLY A 715 26.50 9.49 -56.57
N VAL A 716 25.87 10.36 -57.38
CA VAL A 716 25.91 11.82 -57.21
C VAL A 716 25.20 12.26 -55.94
N VAL A 717 25.87 13.05 -55.10
CA VAL A 717 25.30 13.69 -53.91
C VAL A 717 24.31 14.77 -54.38
N PRO A 718 23.01 14.70 -54.01
CA PRO A 718 22.00 15.64 -54.49
C PRO A 718 22.33 17.09 -54.13
N GLY A 719 22.35 17.97 -55.12
CA GLY A 719 22.64 19.40 -54.90
C GLY A 719 24.12 19.75 -54.73
N SER A 720 25.04 18.79 -54.81
CA SER A 720 26.47 19.08 -54.84
C SER A 720 26.92 19.65 -56.18
N ASN A 721 27.71 20.74 -56.14
CA ASN A 721 28.45 21.28 -57.28
C ASN A 721 29.60 22.13 -56.76
N VAL A 722 30.85 21.70 -56.98
CA VAL A 722 32.04 22.42 -56.49
C VAL A 722 32.21 23.82 -57.07
N LEU A 723 31.50 24.14 -58.17
CA LEU A 723 31.59 25.45 -58.85
C LEU A 723 30.60 26.50 -58.33
N ASP A 724 29.74 26.19 -57.35
CA ASP A 724 28.64 27.07 -56.93
C ASP A 724 29.08 28.26 -56.05
N ASN A 725 30.28 28.20 -55.46
CA ASN A 725 30.90 29.20 -54.59
C ASN A 725 32.16 29.87 -55.20
N ASP A 726 32.80 29.23 -56.18
CA ASP A 726 34.02 29.72 -56.85
C ASP A 726 33.79 31.00 -57.68
N THR A 727 34.79 31.89 -57.71
CA THR A 727 34.70 33.11 -58.52
C THR A 727 35.86 33.31 -59.49
N ILE A 728 35.58 34.03 -60.58
CA ILE A 728 36.58 34.63 -61.45
C ILE A 728 36.35 36.15 -61.44
N ASN A 729 37.32 36.91 -60.94
CA ASN A 729 37.19 38.35 -60.64
C ASN A 729 36.00 38.72 -59.72
N GLY A 730 35.61 37.83 -58.80
CA GLY A 730 34.50 38.08 -57.87
C GLY A 730 33.10 37.92 -58.47
N GLU A 731 32.98 37.43 -59.70
CA GLU A 731 31.72 36.92 -60.28
C GLU A 731 31.77 35.38 -60.33
N LEU A 732 30.65 34.70 -60.09
CA LEU A 732 30.61 33.24 -60.03
C LEU A 732 31.08 32.57 -61.33
N VAL A 733 31.89 31.52 -61.19
CA VAL A 733 32.42 30.74 -62.31
C VAL A 733 31.31 30.04 -63.10
N ALA A 734 31.33 30.20 -64.43
CA ALA A 734 30.53 29.38 -65.33
C ALA A 734 31.35 28.16 -65.81
N ALA A 735 30.78 26.96 -65.75
CA ALA A 735 31.47 25.70 -66.09
C ALA A 735 32.05 25.66 -67.52
N GLU A 736 31.50 26.44 -68.47
CA GLU A 736 32.07 26.58 -69.82
C GLU A 736 33.27 27.55 -69.95
N GLU A 737 33.54 28.37 -68.95
CA GLU A 737 34.63 29.37 -68.94
C GLU A 737 35.90 28.88 -68.23
N VAL A 738 35.82 27.73 -67.55
CA VAL A 738 36.91 27.10 -66.80
C VAL A 738 37.21 25.67 -67.25
N ILE A 739 38.32 25.13 -66.75
CA ILE A 739 38.73 23.73 -66.87
C ILE A 739 38.86 23.20 -65.46
N LEU A 740 37.81 22.49 -65.00
CA LEU A 740 37.82 21.75 -63.74
C LEU A 740 38.62 20.45 -63.90
N THR A 741 39.52 20.19 -62.96
CA THR A 741 40.28 18.94 -62.87
C THR A 741 40.37 18.45 -61.43
N SER A 742 40.28 17.14 -61.24
CA SER A 742 40.43 16.48 -59.93
C SER A 742 41.09 15.12 -60.11
N THR A 743 41.67 14.56 -59.05
CA THR A 743 42.10 13.15 -59.04
C THR A 743 41.14 12.34 -58.16
N PRO A 744 40.27 11.48 -58.73
CA PRO A 744 39.36 10.65 -57.94
C PRO A 744 40.07 9.82 -56.88
N THR A 745 39.46 9.70 -55.70
CA THR A 745 39.92 8.80 -54.63
C THR A 745 39.24 7.43 -54.78
N ASP A 746 39.46 6.51 -53.83
CA ASP A 746 38.72 5.24 -53.83
C ASP A 746 37.25 5.45 -53.40
N GLU A 747 36.95 6.57 -52.72
CA GLU A 747 35.67 6.89 -52.08
C GLU A 747 34.89 8.04 -52.75
N LEU A 748 35.57 9.02 -53.36
CA LEU A 748 34.97 10.24 -53.94
C LEU A 748 35.38 10.47 -55.40
N THR A 749 34.48 11.05 -56.19
CA THR A 749 34.73 11.47 -57.58
C THR A 749 33.98 12.77 -57.88
N ILE A 750 34.67 13.78 -58.39
CA ILE A 750 34.05 14.98 -58.97
C ILE A 750 33.82 14.73 -60.47
N ASN A 751 32.62 15.05 -60.94
CA ASN A 751 32.19 14.86 -62.33
C ASN A 751 32.59 16.03 -63.24
N GLU A 752 32.52 15.83 -64.57
CA GLU A 752 32.80 16.89 -65.57
C GLU A 752 31.86 18.10 -65.48
N ASP A 753 30.73 18.00 -64.75
CA ASP A 753 29.77 19.07 -64.51
C ASP A 753 29.88 19.72 -63.11
N GLY A 754 30.93 19.37 -62.34
CA GLY A 754 31.18 19.88 -61.00
C GLY A 754 30.48 19.13 -59.87
N SER A 755 29.52 18.26 -60.17
CA SER A 755 28.82 17.47 -59.14
C SER A 755 29.72 16.41 -58.49
N VAL A 756 29.52 16.17 -57.19
CA VAL A 756 30.34 15.22 -56.41
C VAL A 756 29.62 13.89 -56.26
N SER A 757 30.35 12.78 -56.32
CA SER A 757 29.82 11.42 -56.22
C SER A 757 30.56 10.57 -55.21
N VAL A 758 29.81 9.78 -54.43
CA VAL A 758 30.34 8.83 -53.44
C VAL A 758 30.33 7.41 -53.98
N ALA A 759 31.39 6.66 -53.73
CA ALA A 759 31.55 5.27 -54.13
C ALA A 759 30.60 4.33 -53.35
N PRO A 760 30.07 3.26 -53.97
CA PRO A 760 29.22 2.30 -53.26
C PRO A 760 29.98 1.57 -52.13
N GLY A 761 29.50 1.74 -50.89
CA GLY A 761 30.07 1.09 -49.71
C GLY A 761 31.22 1.84 -49.06
N THR A 762 31.37 3.14 -49.31
CA THR A 762 32.10 4.06 -48.42
C THR A 762 31.54 3.94 -47.01
N ALA A 763 32.42 3.83 -46.01
CA ALA A 763 32.05 3.69 -44.60
C ALA A 763 31.82 5.07 -43.96
N ASP A 764 31.36 5.10 -42.72
CA ASP A 764 31.12 6.36 -42.02
C ASP A 764 32.44 7.08 -41.69
N GLY A 765 32.46 8.39 -41.87
CA GLY A 765 33.62 9.26 -41.69
C GLY A 765 33.61 10.47 -42.63
N THR A 766 34.54 11.40 -42.38
CA THR A 766 34.76 12.55 -43.26
C THR A 766 35.80 12.22 -44.33
N TYR A 767 35.43 12.43 -45.60
CA TYR A 767 36.28 12.20 -46.77
C TYR A 767 36.53 13.52 -47.49
N THR A 768 37.73 13.72 -48.01
CA THR A 768 38.09 14.93 -48.77
C THR A 768 38.70 14.60 -50.12
N ILE A 769 38.47 15.47 -51.11
CA ILE A 769 39.10 15.41 -52.43
C ILE A 769 39.43 16.82 -52.91
N GLU A 770 40.68 17.00 -53.37
CA GLU A 770 41.20 18.25 -53.93
C GLU A 770 40.85 18.38 -55.42
N TYR A 771 40.49 19.60 -55.84
CA TYR A 771 40.26 19.96 -57.22
C TYR A 771 41.05 21.23 -57.62
N THR A 772 41.17 21.44 -58.92
CA THR A 772 41.88 22.57 -59.53
C THR A 772 41.02 23.15 -60.64
N ILE A 773 40.84 24.46 -60.62
CA ILE A 773 40.12 25.21 -61.66
C ILE A 773 41.13 26.08 -62.39
N CYS A 774 41.22 25.90 -63.70
CA CYS A 774 42.02 26.77 -64.57
C CYS A 774 41.11 27.57 -65.52
N GLU A 775 41.50 28.78 -65.90
CA GLU A 775 40.75 29.57 -66.88
C GLU A 775 40.83 28.91 -68.27
N ALA A 776 39.69 28.69 -68.94
CA ALA A 776 39.69 28.03 -70.26
C ALA A 776 40.37 28.87 -71.36
N ALA A 777 40.47 30.19 -71.16
CA ALA A 777 41.20 31.11 -72.03
C ALA A 777 42.71 31.21 -71.69
N ASN A 778 43.10 30.91 -70.45
CA ASN A 778 44.47 30.99 -69.95
C ASN A 778 44.78 29.84 -68.98
N THR A 779 45.31 28.73 -69.50
CA THR A 779 45.56 27.50 -68.71
C THR A 779 46.71 27.61 -67.69
N ASP A 780 47.39 28.76 -67.63
CA ASP A 780 48.42 29.04 -66.63
C ASP A 780 47.85 29.86 -65.44
N ASN A 781 46.60 30.31 -65.53
CA ASN A 781 45.81 30.91 -64.46
C ASN A 781 44.91 29.85 -63.84
N CYS A 782 45.24 29.39 -62.63
CA CYS A 782 44.51 28.34 -61.93
C CYS A 782 44.54 28.54 -60.41
N ASP A 783 43.53 28.02 -59.72
CA ASP A 783 43.48 27.91 -58.27
C ASP A 783 42.98 26.52 -57.80
N THR A 784 43.12 26.21 -56.52
CA THR A 784 42.85 24.89 -55.93
C THR A 784 42.08 24.96 -54.62
N ALA A 785 41.04 24.14 -54.50
CA ALA A 785 40.23 23.99 -53.29
C ALA A 785 39.91 22.51 -53.01
N THR A 786 39.29 22.25 -51.87
CA THR A 786 38.91 20.91 -51.41
C THR A 786 37.42 20.82 -51.15
N VAL A 787 36.81 19.69 -51.53
CA VAL A 787 35.47 19.33 -51.07
C VAL A 787 35.55 18.30 -49.97
N SER A 788 34.83 18.58 -48.89
CA SER A 788 34.61 17.68 -47.76
C SER A 788 33.23 17.04 -47.83
N ILE A 789 33.18 15.72 -47.67
CA ILE A 789 31.94 14.93 -47.59
C ILE A 789 31.92 14.20 -46.25
N GLN A 790 30.96 14.52 -45.40
CA GLN A 790 30.68 13.70 -44.21
C GLN A 790 29.70 12.59 -44.58
N VAL A 791 30.17 11.34 -44.49
CA VAL A 791 29.35 10.13 -44.63
C VAL A 791 29.01 9.62 -43.23
N GLY A 792 27.74 9.41 -42.95
CA GLY A 792 27.26 8.87 -41.67
C GLY A 792 25.77 9.13 -41.50
N PRO A 793 25.13 8.59 -40.45
CA PRO A 793 23.79 9.01 -40.09
C PRO A 793 23.81 10.49 -39.68
N ASP A 794 22.91 11.29 -40.24
CA ASP A 794 22.68 12.67 -39.78
C ASP A 794 22.32 12.63 -38.28
N MET A 795 23.00 13.45 -37.45
CA MET A 795 22.58 13.72 -36.08
C MET A 795 21.31 14.57 -36.12
N GLY A 796 20.16 13.91 -36.25
CA GLY A 796 18.86 14.55 -36.40
C GLY A 796 17.92 14.34 -35.21
N ASN A 797 17.65 13.08 -34.88
CA ASN A 797 16.58 12.69 -33.96
C ASN A 797 17.06 11.63 -32.96
N VAL A 798 16.93 11.87 -31.66
CA VAL A 798 17.07 10.85 -30.61
C VAL A 798 15.68 10.28 -30.32
N ILE A 799 15.51 8.97 -30.42
CA ILE A 799 14.31 8.28 -29.92
C ILE A 799 14.60 7.81 -28.50
N ASP A 800 13.63 7.98 -27.62
CA ASP A 800 13.61 7.45 -26.26
C ASP A 800 12.30 6.65 -26.10
N ALA A 801 12.41 5.33 -26.00
CA ALA A 801 11.29 4.41 -25.90
C ALA A 801 11.10 3.96 -24.45
N VAL A 802 10.03 4.43 -23.80
CA VAL A 802 9.89 4.40 -22.34
C VAL A 802 8.99 3.24 -21.89
N ASP A 803 9.47 2.41 -20.96
CA ASP A 803 8.73 1.25 -20.44
C ASP A 803 7.28 1.60 -20.00
N ASP A 804 6.32 0.77 -20.42
CA ASP A 804 4.88 0.92 -20.14
C ASP A 804 4.42 0.04 -18.97
N GLY A 805 3.42 0.52 -18.22
CA GLY A 805 2.68 -0.26 -17.23
C GLY A 805 1.17 -0.25 -17.45
N TYR A 806 0.55 -1.43 -17.53
CA TYR A 806 -0.91 -1.59 -17.61
C TYR A 806 -1.43 -2.66 -16.64
N THR A 807 -2.66 -2.50 -16.17
CA THR A 807 -3.37 -3.48 -15.33
C THR A 807 -4.66 -3.95 -16.00
N THR A 808 -5.04 -5.22 -15.84
CA THR A 808 -6.30 -5.76 -16.39
C THR A 808 -6.77 -7.01 -15.66
N ASP A 809 -8.05 -7.39 -15.78
CA ASP A 809 -8.58 -8.59 -15.11
C ASP A 809 -8.50 -9.86 -15.98
N THR A 810 -8.55 -11.04 -15.34
CA THR A 810 -8.53 -12.36 -16.00
C THR A 810 -9.67 -12.60 -16.99
N ASP A 811 -10.73 -11.79 -16.95
CA ASP A 811 -11.89 -11.83 -17.85
C ASP A 811 -11.79 -10.84 -19.04
N ASN A 812 -10.79 -9.94 -19.06
CA ASN A 812 -10.59 -9.00 -20.16
C ASN A 812 -9.99 -9.67 -21.39
N THR A 813 -10.87 -10.31 -22.15
CA THR A 813 -10.56 -11.12 -23.33
C THR A 813 -10.31 -10.28 -24.60
N GLY A 814 -9.38 -9.32 -24.55
CA GLY A 814 -8.95 -8.54 -25.72
C GLY A 814 -8.15 -7.28 -25.41
N LEU A 815 -8.58 -6.17 -26.01
CA LEU A 815 -7.94 -4.85 -25.93
C LEU A 815 -7.98 -4.28 -24.50
N ILE A 816 -6.84 -3.85 -23.97
CA ILE A 816 -6.80 -3.08 -22.72
C ILE A 816 -7.32 -1.66 -23.02
N PRO A 817 -8.40 -1.18 -22.36
CA PRO A 817 -8.93 0.16 -22.59
C PRO A 817 -7.87 1.24 -22.35
N ASP A 818 -7.85 2.26 -23.21
CA ASP A 818 -6.97 3.42 -23.11
C ASP A 818 -5.46 3.09 -23.02
N SER A 819 -5.04 1.90 -23.45
CA SER A 819 -3.63 1.53 -23.62
C SER A 819 -3.09 1.99 -24.97
N ASN A 820 -1.89 2.58 -24.97
CA ASN A 820 -1.12 2.93 -26.16
C ASN A 820 0.35 3.12 -25.79
N VAL A 821 1.22 2.24 -26.30
CA VAL A 821 2.67 2.28 -26.00
C VAL A 821 3.36 3.55 -26.47
N LEU A 822 2.73 4.36 -27.34
CA LEU A 822 3.30 5.60 -27.88
C LEU A 822 2.98 6.86 -27.05
N ASP A 823 2.24 6.74 -25.93
CA ASP A 823 1.74 7.91 -25.19
C ASP A 823 2.83 8.59 -24.30
N ASN A 824 3.92 7.89 -23.99
CA ASN A 824 5.05 8.33 -23.17
C ASN A 824 6.39 8.44 -23.94
N ASP A 825 6.52 7.83 -25.11
CA ASP A 825 7.73 7.85 -25.94
C ASP A 825 8.04 9.23 -26.53
N THR A 826 9.33 9.56 -26.70
CA THR A 826 9.75 10.83 -27.30
C THR A 826 10.69 10.71 -28.50
N ILE A 827 10.64 11.71 -29.37
CA ILE A 827 11.61 11.97 -30.42
C ILE A 827 12.14 13.40 -30.25
N ASN A 828 13.44 13.53 -29.95
CA ASN A 828 14.07 14.78 -29.47
C ASN A 828 13.37 15.42 -28.25
N GLY A 829 12.79 14.62 -27.36
CA GLY A 829 12.08 15.12 -26.17
C GLY A 829 10.67 15.67 -26.42
N GLU A 830 10.15 15.56 -27.65
CA GLU A 830 8.74 15.81 -27.99
C GLU A 830 8.01 14.47 -28.19
N LEU A 831 6.73 14.37 -27.79
CA LEU A 831 5.97 13.12 -27.85
C LEU A 831 5.87 12.55 -29.27
N VAL A 832 6.05 11.23 -29.39
CA VAL A 832 6.02 10.50 -30.67
C VAL A 832 4.62 10.53 -31.30
N ALA A 833 4.55 10.95 -32.56
CA ALA A 833 3.36 10.76 -33.38
C ALA A 833 3.45 9.45 -34.16
N ALA A 834 2.39 8.64 -34.15
CA ALA A 834 2.32 7.33 -34.82
C ALA A 834 2.49 7.35 -36.36
N GLU A 835 2.59 8.53 -36.99
CA GLU A 835 2.92 8.67 -38.42
C GLU A 835 4.41 8.98 -38.70
N ASP A 836 5.16 9.39 -37.68
CA ASP A 836 6.59 9.71 -37.76
C ASP A 836 7.50 8.54 -37.34
N VAL A 837 6.91 7.42 -36.85
CA VAL A 837 7.62 6.22 -36.42
C VAL A 837 7.05 4.92 -37.03
N VAL A 838 7.83 3.85 -36.93
CA VAL A 838 7.48 2.47 -37.26
C VAL A 838 7.57 1.64 -35.98
N LEU A 839 6.41 1.40 -35.36
CA LEU A 839 6.28 0.51 -34.21
C LEU A 839 6.37 -0.96 -34.67
N THR A 840 7.19 -1.74 -33.98
CA THR A 840 7.30 -3.19 -34.17
C THR A 840 7.34 -3.93 -32.84
N SER A 841 6.75 -5.13 -32.79
CA SER A 841 6.76 -5.99 -31.61
C SER A 841 6.79 -7.46 -32.05
N THR A 842 7.12 -8.37 -31.14
CA THR A 842 6.93 -9.81 -31.36
C THR A 842 5.89 -10.32 -30.36
N PRO A 843 4.65 -10.64 -30.80
CA PRO A 843 3.61 -11.15 -29.91
C PRO A 843 4.04 -12.39 -29.11
N THR A 844 3.67 -12.42 -27.83
CA THR A 844 3.88 -13.58 -26.95
C THR A 844 2.68 -14.54 -27.04
N ASP A 845 2.62 -15.59 -26.22
CA ASP A 845 1.41 -16.43 -26.14
C ASP A 845 0.28 -15.65 -25.42
N GLU A 846 0.63 -14.68 -24.57
CA GLU A 846 -0.27 -13.96 -23.66
C GLU A 846 -0.57 -12.51 -24.05
N LEU A 847 0.34 -11.80 -24.74
CA LEU A 847 0.23 -10.37 -25.08
C LEU A 847 0.45 -10.10 -26.57
N THR A 848 -0.19 -9.04 -27.08
CA THR A 848 -0.01 -8.52 -28.44
C THR A 848 -0.14 -7.00 -28.44
N ILE A 849 0.84 -6.30 -29.03
CA ILE A 849 0.74 -4.87 -29.35
C ILE A 849 0.22 -4.74 -30.79
N ASN A 850 -0.78 -3.89 -31.01
CA ASN A 850 -1.42 -3.66 -32.30
C ASN A 850 -0.68 -2.62 -33.16
N GLU A 851 -1.02 -2.55 -34.46
CA GLU A 851 -0.44 -1.56 -35.40
C GLU A 851 -0.74 -0.09 -35.01
N ASP A 852 -1.68 0.15 -34.10
CA ASP A 852 -2.05 1.48 -33.58
C ASP A 852 -1.50 1.76 -32.17
N GLY A 853 -0.53 0.96 -31.70
CA GLY A 853 0.12 1.11 -30.39
C GLY A 853 -0.65 0.50 -29.22
N SER A 854 -1.92 0.12 -29.41
CA SER A 854 -2.75 -0.41 -28.33
C SER A 854 -2.38 -1.84 -27.91
N VAL A 855 -2.51 -2.14 -26.61
CA VAL A 855 -2.11 -3.43 -26.02
C VAL A 855 -3.32 -4.36 -25.88
N SER A 856 -3.13 -5.65 -26.12
CA SER A 856 -4.18 -6.68 -26.03
C SER A 856 -3.69 -7.95 -25.35
N VAL A 857 -4.56 -8.52 -24.50
CA VAL A 857 -4.29 -9.77 -23.76
C VAL A 857 -5.02 -10.95 -24.41
N THR A 858 -4.34 -12.09 -24.50
CA THR A 858 -4.91 -13.35 -24.99
C THR A 858 -6.03 -13.83 -24.06
N PRO A 859 -7.20 -14.21 -24.58
CA PRO A 859 -8.30 -14.70 -23.75
C PRO A 859 -7.94 -15.93 -22.91
N GLY A 860 -8.02 -15.80 -21.59
CA GLY A 860 -7.71 -16.87 -20.63
C GLY A 860 -6.22 -16.96 -20.24
N THR A 861 -5.45 -15.89 -20.44
CA THR A 861 -4.22 -15.63 -19.66
C THR A 861 -4.55 -15.70 -18.15
N ALA A 862 -3.68 -16.32 -17.37
CA ALA A 862 -3.88 -16.47 -15.92
C ALA A 862 -3.54 -15.18 -15.17
N ASP A 863 -3.80 -15.15 -13.88
CA ASP A 863 -3.28 -14.15 -12.97
C ASP A 863 -1.74 -14.11 -12.99
N GLY A 864 -1.17 -12.91 -12.87
CA GLY A 864 0.26 -12.66 -12.83
C GLY A 864 0.74 -11.55 -13.77
N THR A 865 2.05 -11.28 -13.71
CA THR A 865 2.72 -10.25 -14.50
C THR A 865 3.29 -10.83 -15.79
N TYR A 866 3.01 -10.19 -16.92
CA TYR A 866 3.46 -10.57 -18.26
C TYR A 866 4.17 -9.38 -18.92
N THR A 867 5.21 -9.65 -19.70
CA THR A 867 5.93 -8.59 -20.43
C THR A 867 6.00 -8.86 -21.93
N ILE A 868 6.10 -7.77 -22.72
CA ILE A 868 6.35 -7.81 -24.15
C ILE A 868 7.21 -6.60 -24.58
N ASP A 869 8.37 -6.89 -25.15
CA ASP A 869 9.28 -5.89 -25.70
C ASP A 869 8.73 -5.32 -27.02
N TYR A 870 8.87 -4.01 -27.23
CA TYR A 870 8.62 -3.33 -28.49
C TYR A 870 9.84 -2.55 -28.96
N MET A 871 9.81 -2.15 -30.22
CA MET A 871 10.86 -1.38 -30.88
C MET A 871 10.23 -0.32 -31.75
N ILE A 872 10.68 0.92 -31.57
CA ILE A 872 10.28 2.08 -32.36
C ILE A 872 11.46 2.48 -33.20
N CYS A 873 11.25 2.56 -34.51
CA CYS A 873 12.21 3.14 -35.44
C CYS A 873 11.64 4.41 -36.07
N GLU A 874 12.47 5.38 -36.40
CA GLU A 874 12.04 6.58 -37.11
C GLU A 874 11.50 6.21 -38.51
N ALA A 875 10.34 6.73 -38.90
CA ALA A 875 9.76 6.43 -40.21
C ALA A 875 10.57 7.05 -41.38
N ALA A 876 11.29 8.14 -41.11
CA ALA A 876 12.24 8.73 -42.05
C ALA A 876 13.61 8.02 -42.05
N ASN A 877 14.03 7.41 -40.93
CA ASN A 877 15.29 6.71 -40.78
C ASN A 877 15.12 5.39 -40.01
N THR A 878 14.84 4.29 -40.71
CA THR A 878 14.58 2.98 -40.08
C THR A 878 15.80 2.29 -39.47
N GLU A 879 16.97 2.95 -39.41
CA GLU A 879 18.14 2.49 -38.64
C GLU A 879 18.30 3.26 -37.31
N ASN A 880 17.58 4.36 -37.13
CA ASN A 880 17.42 5.06 -35.86
C ASN A 880 16.26 4.42 -35.09
N CYS A 881 16.56 3.63 -34.06
CA CYS A 881 15.55 2.90 -33.29
C CYS A 881 15.92 2.80 -31.82
N ASP A 882 14.89 2.71 -30.96
CA ASP A 882 15.02 2.37 -29.54
C ASP A 882 13.98 1.30 -29.13
N THR A 883 14.10 0.76 -27.91
CA THR A 883 13.28 -0.36 -27.41
C THR A 883 12.78 -0.16 -25.99
N GLY A 884 11.45 -0.12 -25.82
CA GLY A 884 10.77 -0.16 -24.53
C GLY A 884 10.12 -1.52 -24.22
N THR A 885 9.68 -1.69 -22.98
CA THR A 885 9.08 -2.90 -22.44
C THR A 885 7.68 -2.61 -21.92
N VAL A 886 6.67 -3.34 -22.41
CA VAL A 886 5.34 -3.29 -21.78
C VAL A 886 5.26 -4.32 -20.66
N THR A 887 4.85 -3.87 -19.48
CA THR A 887 4.48 -4.73 -18.34
C THR A 887 2.97 -4.70 -18.14
N VAL A 888 2.32 -5.87 -18.22
CA VAL A 888 0.89 -6.05 -17.96
C VAL A 888 0.71 -6.92 -16.72
N VAL A 889 0.07 -6.38 -15.68
CA VAL A 889 -0.41 -7.16 -14.53
C VAL A 889 -1.82 -7.63 -14.82
N VAL A 890 -2.02 -8.96 -14.80
CA VAL A 890 -3.34 -9.59 -14.91
C VAL A 890 -3.78 -10.01 -13.50
N GLU A 891 -4.90 -9.46 -13.04
CA GLU A 891 -5.44 -9.68 -11.69
C GLU A 891 -6.66 -10.61 -11.72
N GLU A 892 -6.85 -11.42 -10.68
CA GLU A 892 -8.04 -12.26 -10.56
C GLU A 892 -9.27 -11.39 -10.27
N GLY A 893 -10.30 -11.47 -11.13
CA GLY A 893 -11.49 -10.65 -10.98
C GLY A 893 -12.29 -10.97 -9.72
N ASP A 894 -12.50 -9.95 -8.88
CA ASP A 894 -13.23 -10.05 -7.60
C ASP A 894 -14.64 -10.67 -7.76
N GLU A 895 -14.78 -11.92 -7.30
CA GLU A 895 -16.05 -12.67 -7.33
C GLU A 895 -17.11 -12.09 -6.37
N ASP A 896 -16.76 -11.14 -5.48
CA ASP A 896 -17.66 -10.53 -4.50
C ASP A 896 -18.07 -9.08 -4.84
N GLU A 897 -17.58 -8.49 -5.95
CA GLU A 897 -17.98 -7.14 -6.40
C GLU A 897 -19.52 -6.99 -6.53
N ILE A 898 -20.08 -6.04 -5.78
CA ILE A 898 -21.52 -5.78 -5.68
C ILE A 898 -22.07 -5.18 -6.99
N ILE A 899 -23.16 -5.77 -7.48
CA ILE A 899 -23.84 -5.31 -8.72
C ILE A 899 -24.76 -4.13 -8.40
N GLU A 900 -24.37 -2.91 -8.79
CA GLU A 900 -25.10 -1.67 -8.53
C GLU A 900 -25.42 -0.89 -9.83
N VAL A 901 -26.70 -0.53 -10.03
CA VAL A 901 -27.13 0.28 -11.18
C VAL A 901 -27.10 1.78 -10.82
N ASN A 902 -26.17 2.52 -11.45
CA ASN A 902 -26.02 3.98 -11.24
C ASN A 902 -27.33 4.73 -11.54
N GLN A 903 -27.69 5.68 -10.68
CA GLN A 903 -28.95 6.42 -10.75
C GLN A 903 -28.95 7.58 -11.79
N LEU A 904 -27.83 7.90 -12.44
CA LEU A 904 -27.69 9.07 -13.32
C LEU A 904 -27.20 8.72 -14.73
N VAL A 905 -27.74 9.40 -15.75
CA VAL A 905 -27.26 9.36 -17.14
C VAL A 905 -27.26 10.77 -17.74
N THR A 906 -26.08 11.28 -18.09
CA THR A 906 -25.85 12.61 -18.68
C THR A 906 -25.18 12.50 -20.05
N PRO A 907 -25.95 12.23 -21.13
CA PRO A 907 -25.38 11.98 -22.45
C PRO A 907 -25.03 13.30 -23.18
N ASN A 908 -24.05 14.02 -22.66
CA ASN A 908 -23.59 15.34 -23.11
C ASN A 908 -22.26 15.29 -23.89
N SER A 909 -21.55 14.15 -23.89
CA SER A 909 -20.23 13.92 -24.48
C SER A 909 -19.06 14.62 -23.77
N ASP A 910 -19.10 14.65 -22.43
CA ASP A 910 -17.98 15.05 -21.57
C ASP A 910 -17.22 13.86 -20.94
N GLY A 911 -17.60 12.62 -21.28
CA GLY A 911 -17.00 11.39 -20.76
C GLY A 911 -17.61 10.89 -19.45
N LYS A 912 -18.44 11.69 -18.75
CA LYS A 912 -18.98 11.36 -17.43
C LYS A 912 -20.47 11.01 -17.49
N ASN A 913 -20.81 9.77 -17.14
CA ASN A 913 -22.18 9.21 -17.19
C ASN A 913 -22.88 9.33 -18.56
N ASP A 914 -22.11 9.36 -19.67
CA ASP A 914 -22.63 9.46 -21.04
C ASP A 914 -23.57 8.28 -21.42
N PHE A 915 -23.43 7.17 -20.70
CA PHE A 915 -24.34 6.04 -20.68
C PHE A 915 -24.57 5.57 -19.23
N LEU A 916 -25.58 4.74 -19.03
CA LEU A 916 -25.86 4.12 -17.74
C LEU A 916 -24.77 3.09 -17.38
N PHE A 917 -23.88 3.45 -16.47
CA PHE A 917 -22.90 2.52 -15.91
C PHE A 917 -23.57 1.62 -14.86
N ILE A 918 -23.20 0.34 -14.81
CA ILE A 918 -23.62 -0.61 -13.78
C ILE A 918 -22.35 -1.21 -13.16
N ARG A 919 -22.06 -0.93 -11.88
CA ARG A 919 -20.94 -1.56 -11.15
C ARG A 919 -21.18 -3.06 -11.02
N GLY A 920 -20.13 -3.87 -10.94
CA GLY A 920 -20.21 -5.33 -10.87
C GLY A 920 -20.84 -6.01 -12.08
N VAL A 921 -21.16 -5.31 -13.19
CA VAL A 921 -21.97 -5.90 -14.27
C VAL A 921 -21.33 -7.12 -14.96
N ARG A 922 -20.02 -7.34 -14.78
CA ARG A 922 -19.32 -8.58 -15.13
C ARG A 922 -19.89 -9.81 -14.40
N ASN A 923 -20.19 -9.67 -13.10
CA ASN A 923 -20.84 -10.70 -12.27
C ASN A 923 -22.33 -10.94 -12.63
N ALA A 924 -22.92 -10.08 -13.48
CA ALA A 924 -24.31 -10.17 -13.93
C ALA A 924 -24.47 -11.06 -15.18
N ASN A 925 -24.37 -12.37 -15.01
CA ASN A 925 -24.54 -13.35 -16.10
C ASN A 925 -25.96 -13.35 -16.69
N ASN A 926 -26.10 -13.81 -17.94
CA ASN A 926 -27.39 -13.95 -18.65
C ASN A 926 -28.31 -12.70 -18.66
N ASN A 927 -27.74 -11.51 -18.46
CA ASN A 927 -28.52 -10.35 -18.05
C ASN A 927 -29.47 -9.75 -19.11
N THR A 928 -30.48 -9.02 -18.65
CA THR A 928 -31.47 -8.30 -19.44
C THR A 928 -31.89 -7.01 -18.72
N LEU A 929 -31.61 -5.86 -19.33
CA LEU A 929 -32.01 -4.54 -18.85
C LEU A 929 -33.24 -4.02 -19.61
N LYS A 930 -34.26 -3.55 -18.87
CA LYS A 930 -35.45 -2.88 -19.44
C LYS A 930 -35.68 -1.56 -18.74
N ILE A 931 -35.88 -0.50 -19.51
CA ILE A 931 -36.13 0.85 -18.96
C ILE A 931 -37.49 1.33 -19.43
N PHE A 932 -38.26 1.93 -18.52
CA PHE A 932 -39.63 2.39 -18.68
C PHE A 932 -39.73 3.88 -18.34
N ASN A 933 -40.59 4.60 -19.05
CA ASN A 933 -40.98 5.95 -18.62
C ASN A 933 -42.04 5.88 -17.50
N ARG A 934 -42.33 7.03 -16.88
CA ARG A 934 -43.36 7.20 -15.82
C ARG A 934 -44.78 6.72 -16.14
N TRP A 935 -45.07 6.30 -17.36
CA TRP A 935 -46.36 5.72 -17.78
C TRP A 935 -46.29 4.19 -17.96
N GLY A 936 -45.18 3.54 -17.59
CA GLY A 936 -44.96 2.10 -17.74
C GLY A 936 -44.67 1.66 -19.18
N VAL A 937 -44.36 2.59 -20.09
CA VAL A 937 -44.00 2.26 -21.48
C VAL A 937 -42.49 2.03 -21.55
N SER A 938 -42.08 0.85 -22.00
CA SER A 938 -40.65 0.55 -22.26
C SER A 938 -40.09 1.51 -23.31
N VAL A 939 -38.96 2.12 -22.99
CA VAL A 939 -38.17 3.02 -23.83
C VAL A 939 -36.84 2.40 -24.26
N TYR A 940 -36.37 1.37 -23.55
CA TYR A 940 -35.22 0.53 -23.87
C TYR A 940 -35.48 -0.91 -23.40
N GLU A 941 -34.94 -1.88 -24.14
CA GLU A 941 -34.84 -3.29 -23.77
C GLU A 941 -33.56 -3.84 -24.43
N GLY A 942 -32.62 -4.32 -23.62
CA GLY A 942 -31.32 -4.86 -24.02
C GLY A 942 -31.01 -6.17 -23.30
N LYS A 943 -30.12 -6.99 -23.86
CA LYS A 943 -29.65 -8.27 -23.29
C LYS A 943 -28.14 -8.34 -23.38
N GLY A 944 -27.46 -8.81 -22.34
CA GLY A 944 -25.99 -8.85 -22.29
C GLY A 944 -25.39 -7.45 -22.18
N TYR A 945 -25.95 -6.63 -21.28
CA TYR A 945 -25.40 -5.33 -20.88
C TYR A 945 -24.03 -5.53 -20.24
N ASN A 946 -23.06 -4.69 -20.59
CA ASN A 946 -21.64 -4.91 -20.27
C ASN A 946 -20.80 -3.63 -20.10
N ASN A 947 -21.41 -2.45 -19.93
CA ASN A 947 -20.76 -1.13 -19.88
C ASN A 947 -19.87 -0.70 -21.08
N GLN A 948 -19.49 -1.62 -21.97
CA GLN A 948 -18.57 -1.35 -23.08
C GLN A 948 -19.36 -1.09 -24.39
N ASN A 949 -19.76 -2.15 -25.09
CA ASN A 949 -20.33 -2.07 -26.44
C ASN A 949 -21.86 -2.20 -26.48
N ASN A 950 -22.51 -2.58 -25.38
CA ASN A 950 -23.95 -2.83 -25.32
C ASN A 950 -24.63 -2.03 -24.19
N VAL A 951 -24.59 -0.71 -24.34
CA VAL A 951 -25.02 0.25 -23.30
C VAL A 951 -26.35 0.95 -23.58
N PHE A 952 -26.88 1.63 -22.56
CA PHE A 952 -27.96 2.60 -22.63
C PHE A 952 -27.41 4.03 -22.50
N ASP A 953 -27.24 4.64 -23.66
CA ASP A 953 -26.73 5.99 -23.92
C ASP A 953 -27.81 7.09 -23.82
N GLY A 954 -28.84 6.87 -23.01
CA GLY A 954 -30.02 7.75 -22.93
C GLY A 954 -30.90 7.80 -24.20
N ARG A 955 -30.59 7.05 -25.28
CA ARG A 955 -31.41 7.01 -26.51
C ARG A 955 -32.48 5.92 -26.45
N SER A 956 -33.67 6.20 -26.98
CA SER A 956 -34.74 5.19 -27.01
C SER A 956 -34.49 4.14 -28.10
N LYS A 957 -34.40 2.88 -27.68
CA LYS A 957 -34.26 1.69 -28.55
C LYS A 957 -35.55 0.84 -28.61
N ALA A 958 -36.65 1.27 -27.99
CA ALA A 958 -37.90 0.51 -27.93
C ALA A 958 -38.58 0.27 -29.30
N ARG A 959 -39.08 -0.96 -29.49
CA ARG A 959 -39.58 -1.48 -30.77
C ARG A 959 -40.91 -0.86 -31.27
N SER A 960 -41.51 0.09 -30.54
CA SER A 960 -42.76 0.75 -30.94
C SER A 960 -43.03 2.07 -30.19
N THR A 961 -43.49 3.08 -30.94
CA THR A 961 -44.14 4.34 -30.51
C THR A 961 -43.32 5.53 -29.98
N VAL A 962 -42.00 5.43 -29.83
CA VAL A 962 -41.11 6.61 -29.84
C VAL A 962 -40.19 6.51 -31.07
N THR A 963 -39.85 7.64 -31.68
CA THR A 963 -38.89 7.68 -32.80
C THR A 963 -37.53 7.17 -32.33
N GLY A 964 -37.16 5.95 -32.75
CA GLY A 964 -35.92 5.29 -32.33
C GLY A 964 -34.68 6.12 -32.64
N ASN A 965 -33.66 5.97 -31.80
CA ASN A 965 -32.39 6.71 -31.77
C ASN A 965 -32.45 8.21 -31.37
N ASN A 966 -33.61 8.74 -30.97
CA ASN A 966 -33.63 10.04 -30.27
C ASN A 966 -33.28 9.87 -28.79
N TYR A 967 -32.55 10.85 -28.24
CA TYR A 967 -32.38 11.02 -26.80
C TYR A 967 -33.73 11.18 -26.10
N LEU A 968 -33.84 10.58 -24.92
CA LEU A 968 -35.02 10.68 -24.08
C LEU A 968 -35.10 12.08 -23.44
N PRO A 969 -36.31 12.66 -23.28
CA PRO A 969 -36.47 13.91 -22.56
C PRO A 969 -36.00 13.80 -21.10
N ALA A 970 -35.43 14.88 -20.58
CA ALA A 970 -34.94 14.91 -19.21
C ALA A 970 -36.03 14.55 -18.18
N GLY A 971 -35.68 13.73 -17.19
CA GLY A 971 -36.59 13.27 -16.14
C GLY A 971 -36.29 11.86 -15.62
N VAL A 972 -37.16 11.42 -14.71
CA VAL A 972 -37.06 10.09 -14.07
C VAL A 972 -37.65 9.00 -14.96
N TYR A 973 -36.88 7.94 -15.13
CA TYR A 973 -37.23 6.65 -15.73
C TYR A 973 -37.06 5.55 -14.68
N TYR A 974 -37.61 4.37 -14.95
CA TYR A 974 -37.53 3.20 -14.06
C TYR A 974 -36.90 2.04 -14.79
N TYR A 975 -36.04 1.28 -14.13
CA TYR A 975 -35.42 0.09 -14.74
C TYR A 975 -35.87 -1.20 -14.07
N ILE A 976 -35.71 -2.30 -14.79
CA ILE A 976 -35.70 -3.67 -14.28
C ILE A 976 -34.46 -4.31 -14.90
N PHE A 977 -33.51 -4.71 -14.05
CA PHE A 977 -32.29 -5.40 -14.44
C PHE A 977 -32.35 -6.84 -13.91
N GLN A 978 -32.43 -7.80 -14.82
CA GLN A 978 -32.54 -9.22 -14.48
C GLN A 978 -31.23 -9.91 -14.85
N TYR A 979 -30.64 -10.66 -13.94
CA TYR A 979 -29.35 -11.32 -14.17
C TYR A 979 -29.20 -12.58 -13.31
N GLU A 980 -28.12 -13.31 -13.53
CA GLU A 980 -27.71 -14.49 -12.78
C GLU A 980 -26.36 -14.20 -12.14
N ASN A 981 -26.24 -14.31 -10.81
CA ASN A 981 -24.96 -14.19 -10.09
C ASN A 981 -24.87 -15.34 -9.06
N LYS A 982 -23.70 -15.97 -8.90
CA LYS A 982 -23.45 -17.17 -8.08
C LYS A 982 -24.58 -18.22 -8.21
N GLN A 983 -24.99 -18.49 -9.45
CA GLN A 983 -26.09 -19.41 -9.86
C GLN A 983 -27.51 -19.06 -9.35
N LYS A 984 -27.69 -17.88 -8.74
CA LYS A 984 -29.00 -17.33 -8.32
C LYS A 984 -29.53 -16.37 -9.38
N ASN A 985 -30.81 -16.49 -9.72
CA ASN A 985 -31.48 -15.53 -10.61
C ASN A 985 -31.97 -14.33 -9.79
N ILE A 986 -31.41 -13.15 -10.06
CA ILE A 986 -31.70 -11.90 -9.35
C ILE A 986 -32.51 -10.97 -10.28
N THR A 987 -33.35 -10.11 -9.68
CA THR A 987 -34.06 -9.04 -10.40
C THR A 987 -34.02 -7.80 -9.55
N ASP A 988 -33.15 -6.88 -9.96
CA ASP A 988 -33.02 -5.54 -9.41
C ASP A 988 -33.95 -4.57 -10.16
N SER A 989 -34.43 -3.54 -9.47
CA SER A 989 -35.30 -2.51 -10.05
C SER A 989 -35.30 -1.22 -9.22
N GLY A 990 -34.95 -0.12 -9.87
CA GLY A 990 -34.94 1.20 -9.28
C GLY A 990 -35.37 2.29 -10.26
N TYR A 991 -34.88 3.50 -10.03
CA TYR A 991 -35.05 4.62 -10.95
C TYR A 991 -33.71 5.03 -11.55
N ILE A 992 -33.76 5.78 -12.66
CA ILE A 992 -32.63 6.54 -13.19
C ILE A 992 -33.12 7.93 -13.58
N TYR A 993 -32.29 8.94 -13.38
CA TYR A 993 -32.49 10.27 -13.89
C TYR A 993 -31.68 10.45 -15.18
N VAL A 994 -32.36 10.72 -16.29
CA VAL A 994 -31.71 11.05 -17.56
C VAL A 994 -31.76 12.56 -17.74
N SER A 995 -30.65 13.21 -18.04
CA SER A 995 -30.60 14.64 -18.38
C SER A 995 -29.42 14.95 -19.29
N LYS A 996 -29.69 15.46 -20.50
CA LYS A 996 -28.65 16.01 -21.38
C LYS A 996 -28.42 17.50 -21.08
#